data_AF-A0A485KNN0-F1
#
_entry.id   AF-A0A485KNN0-F1
#
_cell.length_a   1.000
_cell.length_b   1.000
_cell.length_c   1.000
_cell.angle_alpha   90.00
_cell.angle_beta   90.00
_cell.angle_gamma   90.00
#
_symmetry.space_group_name_H-M   'P 1'
#
loop_
_entity.id
_entity.type
_entity.pdbx_description
1 polymer ?
#
loop_
_entity_poly.entity_id
_entity_poly.type
_entity_poly.pdbx_seq_one_letter_code
_entity_poly.pdbx_strand_id
1 'polypeptide(L)'
;MPFVRFRSAGFVAFAYMFGNSISSFLFLSVSQNTLANDFLWERFNGITTQPFLCNVFNLNLQVSNPTRDFRFNDTTHGRYATTTKTPDATIHSTHLYPNIVQDEINANLNNVVQALRAMDSCSLPWIATAYCFLDFDQIWSMAYSARRQKRCTLQVQNGAIYFETALRNANWPHLMACWGHSLSTAIFLPLLTSNSGQIWLDTVQNNHISVASEVAYWQSYNVISYRTQWQNYKRLGATEFLSIENAIGFTYPLTLKRSNSTFQISAGTSFIMYWSLANDLTQVVNNASELAGCSLLGGSLSFPYVNLSSGLQVPLMEQHFLPNPLGPVLTTFSNTIGPFGVVDLRRVATPPELQTLYRSIQRFLVAKLATGGIDIQKQYWSIYTQYFLTPQPQAWDLMNMWGGDLNCGSNYGGSWSRPLQYFSSAGNCGNYLTDYISTPTQNIIVALVAANLIDVSVTKWTLVSTRDPDHATAILNMFNKTTPFLQNFGHAELGRFKHMTDAARLVVRDVMALSFVQYIQPLDSTDYTLSRVNVFAPSEPDLEFFSWLYLFDWIEGKREVVTFEGDVDSVTTISAPVDLDTRPVNGQEIPLNMSSYILRVVQYITIVLFGVGCIVCIYILTSQGYVEGLHMIPFNLIAGHVWVGRPLMLLRGLTAVCFLSTSTLELVTPHTGLISYFESPAPNIFSIFLSSTQISWLVYVVVDTFSIFTSQYTANYSTLSAIIVTMVVFVWSVAVPPTHSASIARSCTIVAVDFDVVCTSGIVRIGDVTRFTQLIIVCACCTLLCFLVEHCRHRMPPPKLKLVSFLIYSAAKHEFEQNIHLHWEHNGVYYIDKASATLSGLLTLEYDNARYIFDIKTWRVYALSTQEMSALDFPLRLRHAIPLVE
;
A
#
# COMPACT_ATOMS: atom_id res chain seq x y z
N MET A 1 -48.36 -20.90 -48.84
CA MET A 1 -47.98 -20.11 -47.65
C MET A 1 -46.63 -20.44 -46.96
N PRO A 2 -45.65 -21.16 -47.56
CA PRO A 2 -44.28 -21.23 -46.98
C PRO A 2 -43.36 -20.07 -47.43
N PHE A 3 -43.67 -19.39 -48.54
CA PHE A 3 -42.84 -18.35 -49.16
C PHE A 3 -42.60 -17.09 -48.30
N VAL A 4 -43.62 -16.63 -47.56
CA VAL A 4 -43.52 -15.44 -46.69
C VAL A 4 -42.68 -15.74 -45.44
N ARG A 5 -42.74 -16.99 -44.93
CA ARG A 5 -42.05 -17.41 -43.70
C ARG A 5 -40.52 -17.43 -43.85
N PHE A 6 -39.98 -17.87 -44.99
CA PHE A 6 -38.53 -17.92 -45.22
C PHE A 6 -37.91 -16.52 -45.35
N ARG A 7 -38.55 -15.60 -46.09
CA ARG A 7 -38.04 -14.22 -46.25
C ARG A 7 -38.16 -13.40 -44.96
N SER A 8 -39.25 -13.57 -44.19
CA SER A 8 -39.38 -12.94 -42.87
C SER A 8 -38.37 -13.49 -41.86
N ALA A 9 -38.10 -14.80 -41.88
CA ALA A 9 -37.09 -15.43 -41.03
C ALA A 9 -35.67 -14.93 -41.36
N GLY A 10 -35.34 -14.78 -42.65
CA GLY A 10 -34.06 -14.20 -43.09
C GLY A 10 -33.87 -12.75 -42.63
N PHE A 11 -34.92 -11.93 -42.61
CA PHE A 11 -34.85 -10.55 -42.10
C PHE A 11 -34.63 -10.50 -40.58
N VAL A 12 -35.35 -11.33 -39.81
CA VAL A 12 -35.18 -11.43 -38.35
C VAL A 12 -33.77 -11.93 -37.99
N ALA A 13 -33.28 -12.92 -38.73
CA ALA A 13 -31.91 -13.42 -38.62
C ALA A 13 -30.86 -12.32 -38.87
N PHE A 14 -31.03 -11.54 -39.93
CA PHE A 14 -30.16 -10.41 -40.24
C PHE A 14 -30.17 -9.35 -39.12
N ALA A 15 -31.36 -8.96 -38.64
CA ALA A 15 -31.49 -7.99 -37.55
C ALA A 15 -30.82 -8.50 -36.25
N TYR A 16 -30.97 -9.79 -35.94
CA TYR A 16 -30.35 -10.41 -34.78
C TYR A 16 -28.81 -10.45 -34.88
N MET A 17 -28.26 -10.84 -36.04
CA MET A 17 -26.80 -10.84 -36.26
C MET A 17 -26.21 -9.42 -36.22
N PHE A 18 -26.92 -8.45 -36.78
CA PHE A 18 -26.53 -7.04 -36.73
C PHE A 18 -26.51 -6.51 -35.29
N GLY A 19 -27.55 -6.83 -34.50
CA GLY A 19 -27.60 -6.50 -33.07
C GLY A 19 -26.47 -7.14 -32.25
N ASN A 20 -26.13 -8.40 -32.52
CA ASN A 20 -25.00 -9.08 -31.88
C ASN A 20 -23.65 -8.43 -32.23
N SER A 21 -23.48 -8.04 -33.49
CA SER A 21 -22.28 -7.33 -33.94
C SER A 21 -22.13 -5.99 -33.22
N ILE A 22 -23.21 -5.20 -33.17
CA ILE A 22 -23.24 -3.93 -32.42
C ILE A 22 -22.92 -4.16 -30.94
N SER A 23 -23.57 -5.12 -30.29
CA SER A 23 -23.32 -5.46 -28.89
C SER A 23 -21.86 -5.82 -28.64
N SER A 24 -21.22 -6.57 -29.56
CA SER A 24 -19.80 -6.91 -29.46
C SER A 24 -18.88 -5.69 -29.57
N PHE A 25 -19.17 -4.74 -30.46
CA PHE A 25 -18.40 -3.48 -30.57
C PHE A 25 -18.61 -2.57 -29.35
N LEU A 26 -19.83 -2.50 -28.82
CA LEU A 26 -20.13 -1.74 -27.61
C LEU A 26 -19.43 -2.36 -26.40
N PHE A 27 -19.41 -3.68 -26.29
CA PHE A 27 -18.63 -4.38 -25.26
C PHE A 27 -17.12 -4.14 -25.41
N LEU A 28 -16.60 -4.07 -26.64
CA LEU A 28 -15.20 -3.69 -26.87
C LEU A 28 -14.91 -2.28 -26.36
N SER A 29 -15.83 -1.32 -26.54
CA SER A 29 -15.69 0.03 -25.99
C SER A 29 -15.69 0.04 -24.45
N VAL A 30 -16.57 -0.75 -23.80
CA VAL A 30 -16.53 -0.94 -22.33
C VAL A 30 -15.20 -1.58 -21.90
N SER A 31 -14.75 -2.60 -22.65
CA SER A 31 -13.50 -3.31 -22.38
C SER A 31 -12.28 -2.40 -22.43
N GLN A 32 -12.25 -1.43 -23.35
CA GLN A 32 -11.16 -0.44 -23.43
C GLN A 32 -11.05 0.42 -22.17
N ASN A 33 -12.18 0.75 -21.53
CA ASN A 33 -12.19 1.55 -20.31
C ASN A 33 -11.81 0.72 -19.07
N THR A 34 -12.33 -0.51 -18.96
CA THR A 34 -12.09 -1.37 -17.78
C THR A 34 -10.73 -2.08 -17.83
N LEU A 35 -10.23 -2.47 -19.01
CA LEU A 35 -8.91 -3.09 -19.21
C LEU A 35 -7.78 -2.07 -19.40
N ALA A 36 -7.93 -0.87 -18.84
CA ALA A 36 -6.89 0.15 -18.87
C ALA A 36 -5.62 -0.26 -18.10
N ASN A 37 -5.73 -1.19 -17.14
CA ASN A 37 -4.64 -1.74 -16.33
C ASN A 37 -5.02 -3.12 -15.78
N ASP A 38 -4.05 -3.87 -15.25
CA ASP A 38 -4.25 -5.23 -14.73
C ASP A 38 -5.00 -5.25 -13.37
N PHE A 39 -5.16 -4.10 -12.70
CA PHE A 39 -6.01 -3.99 -11.52
C PHE A 39 -7.51 -4.12 -11.87
N LEU A 40 -7.86 -3.97 -13.16
CA LEU A 40 -9.24 -3.79 -13.64
C LEU A 40 -9.90 -2.55 -13.05
N TRP A 41 -9.10 -1.56 -12.65
CA TRP A 41 -9.61 -0.33 -12.04
C TRP A 41 -9.79 0.73 -13.13
N GLU A 42 -11.05 0.94 -13.52
CA GLU A 42 -11.44 1.96 -14.50
C GLU A 42 -10.95 3.36 -14.06
N ARG A 43 -10.39 4.12 -15.01
CA ARG A 43 -9.87 5.49 -14.80
C ARG A 43 -8.75 5.63 -13.75
N PHE A 44 -8.11 4.53 -13.34
CA PHE A 44 -6.92 4.63 -12.50
C PHE A 44 -5.81 5.36 -13.25
N ASN A 45 -5.45 6.55 -12.77
CA ASN A 45 -4.44 7.41 -13.37
C ASN A 45 -3.19 7.42 -12.48
N GLY A 46 -2.03 7.12 -13.06
CA GLY A 46 -0.76 7.21 -12.34
C GLY A 46 -0.47 8.62 -11.82
N ILE A 47 -0.87 9.68 -12.51
CA ILE A 47 -0.53 11.05 -12.11
C ILE A 47 -1.39 11.54 -10.93
N THR A 48 -2.61 11.03 -10.76
CA THR A 48 -3.54 11.55 -9.74
C THR A 48 -4.03 10.49 -8.77
N THR A 49 -4.49 9.33 -9.26
CA THR A 49 -5.06 8.25 -8.44
C THR A 49 -3.99 7.57 -7.58
N GLN A 50 -2.84 7.22 -8.16
CA GLN A 50 -1.73 6.59 -7.44
C GLN A 50 -1.19 7.46 -6.30
N PRO A 51 -0.77 8.73 -6.52
CA PRO A 51 -0.24 9.55 -5.43
C PRO A 51 -1.29 9.85 -4.37
N PHE A 52 -2.55 10.08 -4.76
CA PHE A 52 -3.66 10.22 -3.81
C PHE A 52 -3.77 8.98 -2.91
N LEU A 53 -3.82 7.78 -3.51
CA LEU A 53 -3.95 6.52 -2.80
C LEU A 53 -2.77 6.31 -1.84
N CYS A 54 -1.54 6.44 -2.34
CA CYS A 54 -0.33 6.29 -1.53
C CYS A 54 -0.31 7.27 -0.36
N ASN A 55 -0.67 8.53 -0.58
CA ASN A 55 -0.67 9.56 0.47
C ASN A 55 -1.74 9.35 1.54
N VAL A 56 -2.92 8.82 1.18
CA VAL A 56 -3.95 8.43 2.16
C VAL A 56 -3.44 7.27 3.02
N PHE A 57 -2.82 6.26 2.43
CA PHE A 57 -2.23 5.15 3.19
C PHE A 57 -1.07 5.63 4.05
N ASN A 58 -0.15 6.44 3.52
CA ASN A 58 1.00 6.96 4.27
C ASN A 58 0.57 7.76 5.50
N LEU A 59 -0.48 8.59 5.38
CA LEU A 59 -1.04 9.32 6.51
C LEU A 59 -1.68 8.38 7.53
N ASN A 60 -2.55 7.45 7.11
CA ASN A 60 -3.20 6.54 8.06
C ASN A 60 -2.21 5.58 8.72
N LEU A 61 -1.13 5.19 8.05
CA LEU A 61 -0.08 4.36 8.63
C LEU A 61 0.72 5.08 9.72
N GLN A 62 0.73 6.41 9.73
CA GLN A 62 1.32 7.22 10.80
C GLN A 62 0.36 7.38 11.98
N VAL A 63 -0.91 7.66 11.67
CA VAL A 63 -1.83 8.17 12.69
C VAL A 63 -2.90 7.20 13.13
N SER A 64 -3.12 6.06 12.44
CA SER A 64 -4.26 5.15 12.66
C SER A 64 -3.84 3.75 13.07
N ASN A 65 -4.62 3.18 13.99
CA ASN A 65 -4.57 1.75 14.31
C ASN A 65 -4.95 0.91 13.07
N PRO A 66 -4.51 -0.37 13.01
CA PRO A 66 -4.92 -1.28 11.95
C PRO A 66 -6.45 -1.34 11.81
N THR A 67 -6.94 -1.06 10.61
CA THR A 67 -8.37 -1.13 10.28
C THR A 67 -8.59 -2.21 9.23
N ARG A 68 -9.53 -3.11 9.51
CA ARG A 68 -9.96 -4.12 8.55
C ARG A 68 -11.26 -3.68 7.89
N ASP A 69 -11.34 -3.90 6.58
CA ASP A 69 -12.56 -3.84 5.78
C ASP A 69 -13.37 -2.55 5.90
N PHE A 70 -12.73 -1.41 5.63
CA PHE A 70 -13.42 -0.12 5.50
C PHE A 70 -13.63 0.25 4.03
N ARG A 71 -14.62 1.12 3.79
CA ARG A 71 -14.89 1.64 2.45
C ARG A 71 -14.08 2.90 2.20
N PHE A 72 -13.45 2.96 1.03
CA PHE A 72 -12.53 4.04 0.69
C PHE A 72 -13.25 5.28 0.14
N ASN A 73 -14.58 5.22 -0.02
CA ASN A 73 -15.43 6.28 -0.58
C ASN A 73 -15.97 7.28 0.47
N ASP A 74 -15.41 7.31 1.67
CA ASP A 74 -15.75 8.30 2.68
C ASP A 74 -15.01 9.63 2.42
N THR A 75 -15.75 10.74 2.41
CA THR A 75 -15.20 12.09 2.25
C THR A 75 -14.22 12.47 3.35
N THR A 76 -14.27 11.81 4.52
CA THR A 76 -13.30 12.03 5.61
C THR A 76 -11.86 11.62 5.24
N HIS A 77 -11.69 10.82 4.18
CA HIS A 77 -10.39 10.43 3.62
C HIS A 77 -9.91 11.34 2.49
N GLY A 78 -10.60 12.46 2.25
CA GLY A 78 -10.21 13.43 1.24
C GLY A 78 -8.83 14.05 1.48
N ARG A 79 -8.23 14.56 0.41
CA ARG A 79 -6.93 15.24 0.44
C ARG A 79 -7.02 16.61 -0.19
N TYR A 80 -6.28 17.56 0.39
CA TYR A 80 -6.12 18.89 -0.15
C TYR A 80 -5.36 18.87 -1.48
N ALA A 81 -5.78 19.71 -2.42
CA ALA A 81 -4.95 20.16 -3.53
C ALA A 81 -3.75 20.96 -3.00
N THR A 82 -2.76 21.21 -3.85
CA THR A 82 -1.62 22.06 -3.48
C THR A 82 -2.03 23.53 -3.39
N THR A 83 -1.20 24.35 -2.74
CA THR A 83 -1.39 25.82 -2.67
C THR A 83 -1.37 26.49 -4.05
N THR A 84 -0.86 25.82 -5.07
CA THR A 84 -0.84 26.28 -6.48
C THR A 84 -2.12 25.93 -7.26
N LYS A 85 -3.18 25.47 -6.58
CA LYS A 85 -4.48 25.08 -7.20
C LYS A 85 -4.36 23.91 -8.18
N THR A 86 -3.46 22.98 -7.91
CA THR A 86 -3.27 21.76 -8.70
C THR A 86 -3.41 20.51 -7.84
N PRO A 87 -3.89 19.38 -8.38
CA PRO A 87 -3.84 18.10 -7.67
C PRO A 87 -2.40 17.74 -7.32
N ASP A 88 -2.20 17.12 -6.17
CA ASP A 88 -0.89 16.64 -5.75
C ASP A 88 -0.51 15.38 -6.52
N ALA A 89 0.48 15.51 -7.39
CA ALA A 89 1.00 14.43 -8.23
C ALA A 89 2.25 13.76 -7.62
N THR A 90 2.55 14.00 -6.34
CA THR A 90 3.72 13.45 -5.65
C THR A 90 3.32 12.54 -4.51
N ILE A 91 4.16 11.54 -4.23
CA ILE A 91 4.01 10.65 -3.06
C ILE A 91 4.89 11.22 -1.95
N HIS A 92 4.28 11.48 -0.79
CA HIS A 92 4.94 12.01 0.41
C HIS A 92 5.16 10.89 1.42
N SER A 93 6.37 10.81 1.95
CA SER A 93 6.71 9.90 3.04
C SER A 93 7.66 10.55 4.03
N THR A 94 7.63 10.16 5.30
CA THR A 94 8.54 10.72 6.30
C THR A 94 9.87 9.98 6.31
N HIS A 95 10.97 10.74 6.38
CA HIS A 95 12.32 10.23 6.61
C HIS A 95 12.49 9.54 7.97
N LEU A 96 11.67 9.89 8.96
CA LEU A 96 11.67 9.31 10.30
C LEU A 96 10.80 8.04 10.38
N TYR A 97 10.05 7.71 9.33
CA TYR A 97 9.21 6.50 9.30
C TYR A 97 9.96 5.21 9.66
N PRO A 98 11.17 4.95 9.13
CA PRO A 98 11.91 3.74 9.45
C PRO A 98 12.22 3.63 10.96
N ASN A 99 12.47 4.75 11.64
CA ASN A 99 12.73 4.78 13.08
C ASN A 99 11.51 4.30 13.88
N ILE A 100 10.32 4.80 13.52
CA ILE A 100 9.06 4.45 14.21
C ILE A 100 8.72 2.98 13.98
N VAL A 101 8.80 2.53 12.72
CA VAL A 101 8.40 1.18 12.33
C VAL A 101 9.31 0.12 12.92
N GLN A 102 10.61 0.36 13.03
CA GLN A 102 11.52 -0.60 13.65
C GLN A 102 11.15 -0.85 15.12
N ASP A 103 10.88 0.19 15.89
CA ASP A 103 10.46 0.04 17.29
C ASP A 103 9.14 -0.73 17.44
N GLU A 104 8.17 -0.50 16.53
CA GLU A 104 6.90 -1.25 16.52
C GLU A 104 7.11 -2.74 16.20
N ILE A 105 7.89 -3.06 15.17
CA ILE A 105 8.06 -4.47 14.73
C ILE A 105 8.93 -5.25 15.72
N ASN A 106 9.91 -4.61 16.34
CA ASN A 106 10.79 -5.28 17.31
C ASN A 106 10.06 -5.67 18.61
N ALA A 107 8.79 -5.28 18.79
CA ALA A 107 7.93 -5.83 19.83
C ALA A 107 7.60 -7.32 19.62
N ASN A 108 7.65 -7.83 18.38
CA ASN A 108 7.45 -9.25 18.09
C ASN A 108 8.78 -10.00 18.05
N LEU A 109 9.08 -10.73 19.14
CA LEU A 109 10.33 -11.47 19.30
C LEU A 109 10.59 -12.51 18.20
N ASN A 110 9.55 -13.10 17.58
CA ASN A 110 9.74 -14.06 16.48
C ASN A 110 10.46 -13.43 15.30
N ASN A 111 10.03 -12.22 14.91
CA ASN A 111 10.62 -11.48 13.81
C ASN A 111 12.07 -11.10 14.13
N VAL A 112 12.34 -10.72 15.39
CA VAL A 112 13.68 -10.31 15.85
C VAL A 112 14.63 -11.49 15.85
N VAL A 113 14.26 -12.63 16.45
CA VAL A 113 15.10 -13.86 16.46
C VAL A 113 15.38 -14.32 15.05
N GLN A 114 14.37 -14.35 14.17
CA GLN A 114 14.57 -14.72 12.78
C GLN A 114 15.53 -13.76 12.07
N ALA A 115 15.43 -12.45 12.33
CA ALA A 115 16.29 -11.45 11.71
C ALA A 115 17.72 -11.48 12.24
N LEU A 116 17.94 -11.68 13.55
CA LEU A 116 19.28 -11.85 14.11
C LEU A 116 20.03 -13.03 13.48
N ARG A 117 19.31 -14.13 13.20
CA ARG A 117 19.86 -15.31 12.50
C ARG A 117 20.14 -15.10 11.03
N ALA A 118 19.36 -14.24 10.37
CA ALA A 118 19.46 -14.00 8.94
C ALA A 118 20.42 -12.85 8.57
N MET A 119 20.59 -11.87 9.47
CA MET A 119 21.44 -10.70 9.22
C MET A 119 22.93 -11.05 9.20
N ASP A 120 23.71 -10.20 8.54
CA ASP A 120 25.17 -10.32 8.56
C ASP A 120 25.69 -10.13 10.00
N SER A 121 26.35 -11.17 10.52
CA SER A 121 26.86 -11.17 11.89
C SER A 121 27.99 -10.16 12.12
N CYS A 122 28.64 -9.67 11.07
CA CYS A 122 29.59 -8.55 11.17
C CYS A 122 28.89 -7.24 11.56
N SER A 123 27.58 -7.13 11.35
CA SER A 123 26.76 -5.96 11.73
C SER A 123 26.20 -6.05 13.16
N LEU A 124 26.34 -7.17 13.87
CA LEU A 124 25.77 -7.34 15.22
C LEU A 124 26.29 -6.30 16.24
N PRO A 125 27.60 -5.98 16.30
CA PRO A 125 28.09 -4.94 17.22
C PRO A 125 27.62 -3.53 16.91
N TRP A 126 27.05 -3.31 15.71
CA TRP A 126 26.47 -2.03 15.28
C TRP A 126 24.99 -1.88 15.63
N ILE A 127 24.35 -2.88 16.24
CA ILE A 127 23.03 -2.70 16.84
C ILE A 127 23.17 -1.67 17.97
N ALA A 128 22.41 -0.59 17.89
CA ALA A 128 22.48 0.55 18.79
C ALA A 128 21.84 0.18 20.13
N THR A 129 22.55 -0.59 20.94
CA THR A 129 22.12 -0.94 22.29
C THR A 129 23.33 -0.94 23.20
N ALA A 130 23.26 -0.16 24.29
CA ALA A 130 24.27 -0.23 25.32
C ALA A 130 23.96 -1.44 26.21
N TYR A 131 24.73 -2.51 26.03
CA TYR A 131 24.52 -3.76 26.76
C TYR A 131 24.66 -3.55 28.27
N CYS A 132 23.79 -4.20 29.02
CA CYS A 132 23.77 -4.20 30.48
C CYS A 132 24.32 -5.50 31.05
N PHE A 133 24.06 -6.61 30.35
CA PHE A 133 24.41 -7.95 30.77
C PHE A 133 24.92 -8.73 29.58
N LEU A 134 25.88 -9.62 29.83
CA LEU A 134 26.29 -10.60 28.83
C LEU A 134 25.23 -11.68 28.67
N ASP A 135 24.65 -12.14 29.77
CA ASP A 135 23.81 -13.34 29.89
C ASP A 135 22.43 -13.05 30.50
N PHE A 136 21.45 -13.92 30.23
CA PHE A 136 20.09 -13.77 30.78
C PHE A 136 20.03 -13.93 32.31
N ASP A 137 20.93 -14.72 32.90
CA ASP A 137 21.03 -14.93 34.35
C ASP A 137 21.66 -13.71 35.08
N GLN A 138 22.09 -12.69 34.32
CA GLN A 138 22.66 -11.44 34.83
C GLN A 138 23.93 -11.65 35.67
N ILE A 139 24.67 -12.72 35.40
CA ILE A 139 25.91 -13.07 36.10
C ILE A 139 27.02 -12.08 35.73
N TRP A 140 27.13 -11.72 34.45
CA TRP A 140 28.19 -10.83 33.97
C TRP A 140 27.61 -9.48 33.54
N SER A 141 27.86 -8.46 34.36
CA SER A 141 27.52 -7.05 34.07
C SER A 141 28.41 -6.46 32.98
N MET A 142 27.85 -5.60 32.12
CA MET A 142 28.57 -4.92 31.03
C MET A 142 28.42 -3.39 31.01
N ALA A 143 27.61 -2.78 31.89
CA ALA A 143 27.39 -1.34 31.82
C ALA A 143 28.64 -0.52 32.20
N TYR A 144 28.88 0.59 31.49
CA TYR A 144 30.05 1.46 31.70
C TYR A 144 30.02 2.30 33.00
N SER A 145 28.94 2.26 33.78
CA SER A 145 28.90 2.88 35.11
C SER A 145 28.00 2.09 36.07
N ALA A 146 28.30 2.17 37.37
CA ALA A 146 27.49 1.52 38.40
C ALA A 146 26.05 2.07 38.46
N ARG A 147 25.87 3.37 38.17
CA ARG A 147 24.54 4.00 38.13
C ARG A 147 23.73 3.51 36.93
N ARG A 148 24.35 3.42 35.75
CA ARG A 148 23.72 2.81 34.58
C ARG A 148 23.38 1.33 34.82
N GLN A 149 24.28 0.56 35.42
CA GLN A 149 24.01 -0.84 35.78
C GLN A 149 22.76 -0.97 36.67
N LYS A 150 22.56 -0.02 37.60
CA LYS A 150 21.35 0.04 38.41
C LYS A 150 20.11 0.38 37.57
N ARG A 151 20.19 1.32 36.62
CA ARG A 151 19.08 1.62 35.68
C ARG A 151 18.68 0.41 34.84
N CYS A 152 19.64 -0.42 34.42
CA CYS A 152 19.39 -1.64 33.64
C CYS A 152 18.39 -2.60 34.33
N THR A 153 18.31 -2.60 35.67
CA THR A 153 17.36 -3.43 36.42
C THR A 153 15.90 -3.09 36.13
N LEU A 154 15.62 -1.86 35.68
CA LEU A 154 14.29 -1.42 35.24
C LEU A 154 13.95 -1.85 33.80
N GLN A 155 14.92 -2.39 33.07
CA GLN A 155 14.82 -2.72 31.65
C GLN A 155 14.98 -4.21 31.34
N VAL A 156 14.98 -5.08 32.36
CA VAL A 156 15.19 -6.54 32.22
C VAL A 156 14.20 -7.23 31.27
N GLN A 157 13.06 -6.61 30.98
CA GLN A 157 12.08 -7.08 30.01
C GLN A 157 12.47 -6.82 28.53
N ASN A 158 13.51 -6.02 28.30
CA ASN A 158 14.03 -5.69 26.97
C ASN A 158 15.21 -6.60 26.61
N GLY A 159 15.03 -7.49 25.64
CA GLY A 159 16.07 -8.41 25.17
C GLY A 159 17.32 -7.71 24.65
N ALA A 160 17.20 -6.48 24.12
CA ALA A 160 18.33 -5.76 23.54
C ALA A 160 19.43 -5.40 24.54
N ILE A 161 19.18 -5.44 25.85
CA ILE A 161 20.21 -5.15 26.86
C ILE A 161 21.10 -6.37 27.17
N TYR A 162 20.73 -7.55 26.69
CA TYR A 162 21.44 -8.81 26.91
C TYR A 162 22.26 -9.16 25.67
N PHE A 163 23.58 -9.26 25.79
CA PHE A 163 24.39 -9.60 24.61
C PHE A 163 24.17 -11.06 24.15
N GLU A 164 23.74 -11.94 25.07
CA GLU A 164 23.35 -13.32 24.79
C GLU A 164 22.30 -13.42 23.68
N THR A 165 21.34 -12.49 23.60
CA THR A 165 20.32 -12.54 22.52
C THR A 165 20.96 -12.48 21.14
N ALA A 166 22.01 -11.68 20.98
CA ALA A 166 22.71 -11.52 19.72
C ALA A 166 23.60 -12.75 19.46
N LEU A 167 24.40 -13.16 20.44
CA LEU A 167 25.36 -14.26 20.29
C LEU A 167 24.69 -15.63 20.05
N ARG A 168 23.57 -15.92 20.72
CA ARG A 168 22.81 -17.17 20.54
C ARG A 168 22.22 -17.31 19.15
N ASN A 169 22.08 -16.20 18.43
CA ASN A 169 21.44 -16.12 17.13
C ASN A 169 22.42 -15.70 16.03
N ALA A 170 23.71 -15.55 16.34
CA ALA A 170 24.72 -15.17 15.38
C ALA A 170 25.14 -16.34 14.48
N ASN A 171 25.56 -16.02 13.26
CA ASN A 171 26.39 -16.91 12.45
C ASN A 171 27.83 -16.82 12.97
N TRP A 172 28.19 -17.74 13.87
CA TRP A 172 29.49 -17.75 14.56
C TRP A 172 30.71 -17.72 13.64
N PRO A 173 30.80 -18.50 12.55
CA PRO A 173 31.90 -18.38 11.59
C PRO A 173 32.09 -16.97 11.03
N HIS A 174 31.01 -16.30 10.62
CA HIS A 174 31.08 -14.92 10.11
C HIS A 174 31.39 -13.91 11.21
N LEU A 175 30.76 -14.07 12.38
CA LEU A 175 31.03 -13.21 13.55
C LEU A 175 32.51 -13.25 13.94
N MET A 176 33.10 -14.44 14.01
CA MET A 176 34.50 -14.62 14.38
C MET A 176 35.46 -14.12 13.30
N ALA A 177 35.08 -14.15 12.02
CA ALA A 177 35.88 -13.59 10.94
C ALA A 177 36.05 -12.06 11.07
N CYS A 178 35.01 -11.34 11.49
CA CYS A 178 35.04 -9.89 11.63
C CYS A 178 35.51 -9.42 13.02
N TRP A 179 35.03 -10.08 14.08
CA TRP A 179 35.15 -9.60 15.46
C TRP A 179 35.83 -10.59 16.40
N GLY A 180 36.33 -11.73 15.91
CA GLY A 180 36.80 -12.82 16.76
C GLY A 180 37.96 -12.44 17.68
N HIS A 181 38.93 -11.67 17.18
CA HIS A 181 40.04 -11.19 18.02
C HIS A 181 39.54 -10.25 19.12
N SER A 182 38.70 -9.27 18.77
CA SER A 182 38.13 -8.32 19.72
C SER A 182 37.23 -8.96 20.77
N LEU A 183 36.32 -9.85 20.36
CA LEU A 183 35.43 -10.59 21.26
C LEU A 183 36.22 -11.52 22.17
N SER A 184 37.28 -12.15 21.66
CA SER A 184 38.16 -12.98 22.47
C SER A 184 38.81 -12.16 23.58
N THR A 185 39.37 -10.99 23.26
CA THR A 185 40.03 -10.11 24.23
C THR A 185 39.02 -9.53 25.23
N ALA A 186 37.92 -8.96 24.73
CA ALA A 186 36.95 -8.24 25.55
C ALA A 186 36.12 -9.17 26.47
N ILE A 187 35.75 -10.35 25.98
CA ILE A 187 34.70 -11.19 26.59
C ILE A 187 35.19 -12.62 26.83
N PHE A 188 35.66 -13.34 25.81
CA PHE A 188 35.84 -14.79 25.94
C PHE A 188 37.01 -15.19 26.84
N LEU A 189 38.17 -14.55 26.75
CA LEU A 189 39.32 -14.85 27.63
C LEU A 189 38.96 -14.72 29.12
N PRO A 190 38.28 -13.65 29.58
CA PRO A 190 37.74 -13.57 30.93
C PRO A 190 36.80 -14.72 31.29
N LEU A 191 35.87 -15.12 30.40
CA LEU A 191 34.92 -16.21 30.69
C LEU A 191 35.60 -17.56 30.88
N LEU A 192 36.65 -17.83 30.10
CA LEU A 192 37.41 -19.08 30.16
C LEU A 192 38.09 -19.32 31.52
N THR A 193 38.21 -18.30 32.36
CA THR A 193 38.73 -18.42 33.74
C THR A 193 37.77 -19.14 34.70
N SER A 194 36.51 -19.36 34.31
CA SER A 194 35.47 -19.98 35.14
C SER A 194 34.77 -21.14 34.43
N ASN A 195 34.38 -22.18 35.18
CA ASN A 195 33.63 -23.31 34.61
C ASN A 195 32.26 -22.87 34.05
N SER A 196 31.57 -21.95 34.74
CA SER A 196 30.29 -21.41 34.28
C SER A 196 30.44 -20.65 32.95
N GLY A 197 31.50 -19.86 32.80
CA GLY A 197 31.78 -19.12 31.56
C GLY A 197 32.08 -20.05 30.38
N GLN A 198 32.84 -21.14 30.59
CA GLN A 198 33.10 -22.14 29.55
C GLN A 198 31.81 -22.84 29.09
N ILE A 199 30.96 -23.25 30.03
CA ILE A 199 29.68 -23.91 29.74
C ILE A 199 28.74 -22.96 28.99
N TRP A 200 28.63 -21.71 29.44
CA TRP A 200 27.80 -20.70 28.79
C TRP A 200 28.27 -20.44 27.35
N LEU A 201 29.58 -20.27 27.14
CA LEU A 201 30.14 -20.01 25.80
C LEU A 201 29.85 -21.16 24.84
N ASP A 202 30.03 -22.41 25.27
CA ASP A 202 29.72 -23.61 24.47
C ASP A 202 28.22 -23.68 24.11
N THR A 203 27.35 -23.32 25.06
CA THR A 203 25.88 -23.31 24.88
C THR A 203 25.45 -22.28 23.84
N VAL A 204 26.03 -21.08 23.87
CA VAL A 204 25.68 -19.99 22.95
C VAL A 204 26.28 -20.23 21.55
N GLN A 205 27.45 -20.86 21.47
CA GLN A 205 28.10 -21.22 20.19
C GLN A 205 27.36 -22.30 19.41
N ASN A 206 26.83 -23.30 20.11
CA ASN A 206 26.21 -24.48 19.50
C ASN A 206 24.67 -24.44 19.53
N ASN A 207 24.07 -23.24 19.56
CA ASN A 207 22.62 -23.09 19.60
C ASN A 207 21.98 -23.34 18.23
N HIS A 208 21.23 -24.44 18.11
CA HIS A 208 20.51 -24.83 16.89
C HIS A 208 19.00 -25.00 17.09
N ILE A 209 18.45 -24.47 18.18
CA ILE A 209 17.02 -24.62 18.47
C ILE A 209 16.16 -23.81 17.50
N SER A 210 14.89 -24.21 17.35
CA SER A 210 13.94 -23.50 16.48
C SER A 210 13.68 -22.05 16.94
N VAL A 211 13.23 -21.18 16.04
CA VAL A 211 12.88 -19.78 16.38
C VAL A 211 11.85 -19.73 17.51
N ALA A 212 10.82 -20.58 17.44
CA ALA A 212 9.78 -20.64 18.48
C ALA A 212 10.33 -21.07 19.85
N SER A 213 11.27 -22.03 19.86
CA SER A 213 11.93 -22.49 21.09
C SER A 213 12.86 -21.43 21.68
N GLU A 214 13.57 -20.68 20.84
CA GLU A 214 14.42 -19.55 21.26
C GLU A 214 13.59 -18.42 21.86
N VAL A 215 12.46 -18.07 21.25
CA VAL A 215 11.53 -17.08 21.82
C VAL A 215 10.97 -17.57 23.16
N ALA A 216 10.59 -18.85 23.28
CA ALA A 216 10.14 -19.42 24.55
C ALA A 216 11.24 -19.39 25.63
N TYR A 217 12.50 -19.58 25.24
CA TYR A 217 13.65 -19.45 26.13
C TYR A 217 13.79 -18.00 26.62
N TRP A 218 13.74 -17.00 25.74
CA TRP A 218 13.78 -15.58 26.13
C TRP A 218 12.63 -15.22 27.08
N GLN A 219 11.42 -15.71 26.78
CA GLN A 219 10.24 -15.48 27.61
C GLN A 219 10.34 -16.13 28.99
N SER A 220 11.09 -17.23 29.14
CA SER A 220 11.35 -17.85 30.46
C SER A 220 12.15 -16.93 31.39
N TYR A 221 12.89 -15.96 30.82
CA TYR A 221 13.60 -14.90 31.53
C TYR A 221 12.83 -13.57 31.59
N ASN A 222 11.51 -13.60 31.32
CA ASN A 222 10.63 -12.42 31.26
C ASN A 222 11.00 -11.38 30.19
N VAL A 223 11.74 -11.77 29.15
CA VAL A 223 12.01 -10.91 28.00
C VAL A 223 10.77 -10.90 27.09
N ILE A 224 10.19 -9.72 26.87
CA ILE A 224 8.94 -9.54 26.09
C ILE A 224 9.08 -8.62 24.89
N SER A 225 10.19 -7.88 24.77
CA SER A 225 10.41 -6.94 23.66
C SER A 225 11.89 -6.80 23.34
N TYR A 226 12.24 -6.27 22.17
CA TYR A 226 13.62 -5.97 21.79
C TYR A 226 13.72 -4.52 21.28
N ARG A 227 13.92 -3.56 22.17
CA ARG A 227 13.98 -2.13 21.80
C ARG A 227 15.42 -1.63 21.75
N THR A 228 15.82 -1.09 20.61
CA THR A 228 17.13 -0.46 20.42
C THR A 228 17.09 1.01 20.83
N GLN A 229 18.26 1.60 21.02
CA GLN A 229 18.42 3.01 21.34
C GLN A 229 18.32 3.87 20.09
N TRP A 230 17.93 5.14 20.30
CA TRP A 230 18.00 6.14 19.24
C TRP A 230 19.45 6.47 18.91
N GLN A 231 19.70 6.76 17.64
CA GLN A 231 21.01 7.15 17.14
C GLN A 231 20.86 7.91 15.81
N ASN A 232 21.90 8.64 15.40
CA ASN A 232 21.95 9.32 14.10
C ASN A 232 23.19 9.00 13.24
N TYR A 233 24.01 8.01 13.60
CA TYR A 233 25.11 7.50 12.77
C TYR A 233 24.69 6.45 11.72
N LYS A 234 23.41 6.05 11.69
CA LYS A 234 22.79 5.18 10.68
C LYS A 234 21.47 5.79 10.23
N ARG A 235 21.27 5.81 8.92
CA ARG A 235 19.96 6.02 8.30
C ARG A 235 19.29 4.67 8.17
N LEU A 236 18.14 4.51 8.81
CA LEU A 236 17.38 3.28 8.78
C LEU A 236 16.61 3.16 7.45
N GLY A 237 16.60 1.97 6.88
CA GLY A 237 15.87 1.62 5.66
C GLY A 237 14.46 1.12 5.97
N ALA A 238 13.53 1.45 5.08
CA ALA A 238 12.19 0.87 5.09
C ALA A 238 11.64 0.83 3.67
N THR A 239 11.25 -0.35 3.19
CA THR A 239 10.49 -0.51 1.94
C THR A 239 9.08 -0.97 2.26
N GLU A 240 8.09 -0.25 1.78
CA GLU A 240 6.70 -0.47 2.14
C GLU A 240 5.78 -0.49 0.92
N PHE A 241 4.92 -1.51 0.82
CA PHE A 241 4.03 -1.74 -0.31
C PHE A 241 2.55 -1.75 0.08
N LEU A 242 1.71 -1.28 -0.85
CA LEU A 242 0.27 -1.45 -0.87
C LEU A 242 -0.10 -2.48 -1.95
N SER A 243 -0.95 -3.45 -1.66
CA SER A 243 -1.41 -4.39 -2.68
C SER A 243 -2.78 -3.98 -3.24
N ILE A 244 -2.95 -4.04 -4.56
CA ILE A 244 -4.26 -3.89 -5.21
C ILE A 244 -4.70 -5.28 -5.70
N GLU A 245 -5.86 -5.73 -5.25
CA GLU A 245 -6.44 -7.03 -5.57
C GLU A 245 -7.55 -6.88 -6.63
N ASN A 246 -7.41 -7.63 -7.73
CA ASN A 246 -8.40 -7.67 -8.80
C ASN A 246 -9.45 -8.79 -8.58
N ALA A 247 -10.46 -8.86 -9.45
CA ALA A 247 -11.58 -9.79 -9.30
C ALA A 247 -11.21 -11.29 -9.36
N ILE A 248 -10.02 -11.62 -9.86
CA ILE A 248 -9.53 -13.01 -9.95
C ILE A 248 -8.78 -13.40 -8.66
N GLY A 249 -8.36 -12.42 -7.86
CA GLY A 249 -7.57 -12.61 -6.64
C GLY A 249 -6.07 -12.40 -6.85
N PHE A 250 -5.64 -11.89 -8.00
CA PHE A 250 -4.26 -11.47 -8.18
C PHE A 250 -4.00 -10.14 -7.48
N THR A 251 -2.90 -10.09 -6.75
CA THR A 251 -2.46 -8.90 -6.01
C THR A 251 -1.24 -8.27 -6.69
N TYR A 252 -1.29 -6.97 -6.90
CA TYR A 252 -0.19 -6.21 -7.50
C TYR A 252 0.36 -5.20 -6.48
N PRO A 253 1.68 -5.20 -6.20
CA PRO A 253 2.27 -4.29 -5.24
C PRO A 253 2.49 -2.90 -5.86
N LEU A 254 2.17 -1.87 -5.08
CA LEU A 254 2.40 -0.46 -5.35
C LEU A 254 3.31 0.09 -4.26
N THR A 255 4.38 0.79 -4.61
CA THR A 255 5.34 1.27 -3.62
C THR A 255 4.77 2.48 -2.88
N LEU A 256 4.62 2.37 -1.55
CA LEU A 256 4.20 3.47 -0.69
C LEU A 256 5.39 4.35 -0.28
N LYS A 257 6.48 3.70 0.13
CA LYS A 257 7.71 4.31 0.67
C LYS A 257 8.89 3.38 0.41
N ARG A 258 10.09 3.93 0.23
CA ARG A 258 11.33 3.14 0.05
C ARG A 258 12.56 3.93 0.43
N SER A 259 13.01 3.90 1.67
CA SER A 259 14.31 4.44 2.07
C SER A 259 15.36 3.32 2.11
N ASN A 260 16.59 3.63 1.70
CA ASN A 260 17.70 2.70 1.81
C ASN A 260 18.41 2.87 3.16
N SER A 261 18.83 1.78 3.77
CA SER A 261 19.64 1.79 4.99
C SER A 261 21.10 2.11 4.68
N THR A 262 21.71 3.07 5.37
CA THR A 262 23.14 3.41 5.20
C THR A 262 23.79 3.85 6.50
N PHE A 263 25.09 3.58 6.65
CA PHE A 263 25.90 4.18 7.71
C PHE A 263 26.31 5.62 7.33
N GLN A 264 26.31 6.50 8.32
CA GLN A 264 26.80 7.89 8.23
C GLN A 264 27.68 8.22 9.44
N ILE A 265 28.67 7.37 9.70
CA ILE A 265 29.51 7.43 10.92
C ILE A 265 30.15 8.80 11.11
N SER A 266 30.64 9.46 10.06
CA SER A 266 31.25 10.80 10.15
C SER A 266 30.27 11.91 10.58
N ALA A 267 28.96 11.70 10.42
CA ALA A 267 27.91 12.63 10.83
C ALA A 267 27.26 12.22 12.17
N GLY A 268 27.72 11.16 12.83
CA GLY A 268 27.08 10.61 14.03
C GLY A 268 27.25 11.45 15.29
N THR A 269 26.52 12.56 15.44
CA THR A 269 26.65 13.40 16.65
C THR A 269 26.23 12.68 17.93
N SER A 270 25.35 11.66 17.83
CA SER A 270 24.93 10.85 18.99
C SER A 270 26.03 9.97 19.59
N PHE A 271 27.20 9.83 18.93
CA PHE A 271 28.32 9.03 19.44
C PHE A 271 28.78 9.47 20.84
N ILE A 272 28.63 10.75 21.19
CA ILE A 272 28.99 11.25 22.52
C ILE A 272 28.06 10.73 23.64
N MET A 273 26.85 10.31 23.31
CA MET A 273 25.89 9.76 24.28
C MET A 273 26.14 8.27 24.50
N TYR A 274 26.30 7.53 23.41
CA TYR A 274 26.73 6.14 23.37
C TYR A 274 27.27 5.79 21.99
N TRP A 275 28.44 5.12 21.92
CA TRP A 275 29.13 4.91 20.66
C TRP A 275 29.02 3.53 20.01
N SER A 276 28.11 2.66 20.44
CA SER A 276 27.97 1.26 19.98
C SER A 276 29.11 0.32 20.42
N LEU A 277 28.78 -0.98 20.54
CA LEU A 277 29.72 -2.03 20.91
C LEU A 277 30.84 -2.20 19.86
N ALA A 278 30.55 -1.92 18.59
CA ALA A 278 31.55 -1.98 17.52
C ALA A 278 32.78 -1.11 17.82
N ASN A 279 32.57 0.08 18.39
CA ASN A 279 33.67 0.96 18.77
C ASN A 279 34.43 0.41 19.97
N ASP A 280 33.77 -0.14 21.00
CA ASP A 280 34.48 -0.79 22.11
C ASP A 280 35.36 -1.94 21.62
N LEU A 281 34.81 -2.82 20.77
CA LEU A 281 35.54 -3.96 20.21
C LEU A 281 36.73 -3.52 19.34
N THR A 282 36.60 -2.41 18.63
CA THR A 282 37.70 -1.84 17.84
C THR A 282 38.80 -1.29 18.74
N GLN A 283 38.44 -0.59 19.82
CA GLN A 283 39.42 0.03 20.73
C GLN A 283 40.12 -1.00 21.63
N VAL A 284 39.45 -2.08 22.03
CA VAL A 284 40.06 -3.12 22.88
C VAL A 284 41.26 -3.81 22.22
N VAL A 285 41.31 -3.85 20.89
CA VAL A 285 42.45 -4.43 20.14
C VAL A 285 43.38 -3.39 19.56
N ASN A 286 43.08 -2.10 19.73
CA ASN A 286 43.92 -1.01 19.29
C ASN A 286 44.96 -0.72 20.38
N ASN A 287 46.22 -1.10 20.16
CA ASN A 287 47.32 -0.90 21.11
C ASN A 287 47.55 0.57 21.51
N ALA A 288 47.07 1.54 20.73
CA ALA A 288 47.17 2.95 21.04
C ALA A 288 46.02 3.47 21.92
N SER A 289 44.98 2.68 22.17
CA SER A 289 43.83 3.08 22.99
C SER A 289 44.05 2.73 24.46
N GLU A 290 43.48 3.55 25.35
CA GLU A 290 43.38 3.22 26.78
C GLU A 290 42.59 1.93 27.07
N LEU A 291 41.74 1.48 26.15
CA LEU A 291 40.98 0.23 26.27
C LEU A 291 41.77 -1.01 25.81
N ALA A 292 43.01 -0.85 25.34
CA ALA A 292 43.82 -1.95 24.80
C ALA A 292 43.96 -3.10 25.81
N GLY A 293 43.50 -4.29 25.42
CA GLY A 293 43.57 -5.50 26.24
C GLY A 293 42.58 -5.55 27.41
N CYS A 294 41.71 -4.55 27.57
CA CYS A 294 40.70 -4.51 28.62
C CYS A 294 39.56 -5.50 28.37
N SER A 295 38.93 -5.96 29.47
CA SER A 295 37.69 -6.72 29.40
C SER A 295 36.49 -5.79 29.49
N LEU A 296 35.38 -6.15 28.83
CA LEU A 296 34.10 -5.45 28.95
C LEU A 296 33.17 -6.09 30.00
N LEU A 297 33.65 -7.04 30.79
CA LEU A 297 32.89 -7.70 31.86
C LEU A 297 33.24 -7.10 33.22
N GLY A 298 32.26 -6.57 33.94
CA GLY A 298 32.43 -5.84 35.20
C GLY A 298 33.08 -6.63 36.33
N GLY A 299 33.03 -7.97 36.29
CA GLY A 299 33.70 -8.85 37.25
C GLY A 299 35.18 -9.12 36.96
N SER A 300 35.73 -8.64 35.83
CA SER A 300 37.13 -8.84 35.46
C SER A 300 38.05 -7.82 36.13
N LEU A 301 39.27 -8.24 36.47
CA LEU A 301 40.33 -7.34 36.95
C LEU A 301 40.75 -6.29 35.90
N SER A 302 40.53 -6.58 34.62
CA SER A 302 40.86 -5.69 33.49
C SER A 302 39.67 -4.85 33.01
N PHE A 303 38.58 -4.76 33.80
CA PHE A 303 37.43 -3.91 33.48
C PHE A 303 37.79 -2.43 33.66
N PRO A 304 37.71 -1.59 32.61
CA PRO A 304 38.30 -0.25 32.64
C PRO A 304 37.43 0.76 33.40
N TYR A 305 36.18 0.43 33.74
CA TYR A 305 35.21 1.39 34.29
C TYR A 305 34.93 1.25 35.80
N VAL A 306 35.66 0.39 36.53
CA VAL A 306 35.44 0.17 37.99
C VAL A 306 35.68 1.44 38.82
N ASN A 307 36.72 2.21 38.48
CA ASN A 307 37.21 3.33 39.28
C ASN A 307 36.89 4.71 38.68
N LEU A 308 36.20 4.77 37.54
CA LEU A 308 35.93 6.01 36.82
C LEU A 308 34.46 6.40 36.99
N SER A 309 34.21 7.48 37.72
CA SER A 309 32.89 8.14 37.73
C SER A 309 32.50 8.71 36.36
N SER A 310 33.46 8.84 35.46
CA SER A 310 33.32 9.35 34.09
C SER A 310 32.99 8.28 33.05
N GLY A 311 32.98 6.98 33.40
CA GLY A 311 32.61 5.89 32.49
C GLY A 311 33.35 5.95 31.14
N LEU A 312 32.58 5.98 30.04
CA LEU A 312 33.10 6.02 28.66
C LEU A 312 33.56 7.43 28.21
N GLN A 313 33.39 8.47 29.02
CA GLN A 313 33.75 9.85 28.66
C GLN A 313 35.24 10.02 28.32
N VAL A 314 36.13 9.33 29.03
CA VAL A 314 37.59 9.45 28.79
C VAL A 314 37.99 8.82 27.44
N PRO A 315 37.59 7.57 27.12
CA PRO A 315 37.78 7.03 25.77
C PRO A 315 37.18 7.90 24.66
N LEU A 316 36.02 8.52 24.88
CA LEU A 316 35.41 9.44 23.92
C LEU A 316 36.26 10.68 23.65
N MET A 317 36.94 11.21 24.68
CA MET A 317 37.89 12.31 24.55
C MET A 317 39.16 11.90 23.81
N GLU A 318 39.72 10.73 24.14
CA GLU A 318 40.91 10.17 23.48
C GLU A 318 40.67 10.00 21.97
N GLN A 319 39.50 9.49 21.59
CA GLN A 319 39.12 9.28 20.19
C GLN A 319 38.53 10.53 19.52
N HIS A 320 38.63 11.70 20.16
CA HIS A 320 38.21 13.00 19.61
C HIS A 320 36.72 13.11 19.24
N PHE A 321 35.86 12.21 19.74
CA PHE A 321 34.41 12.38 19.66
C PHE A 321 33.93 13.49 20.61
N LEU A 322 34.66 13.67 21.72
CA LEU A 322 34.37 14.68 22.73
C LEU A 322 35.59 15.60 22.91
N PRO A 323 35.40 16.93 22.99
CA PRO A 323 36.53 17.85 23.19
C PRO A 323 37.14 17.69 24.60
N ASN A 324 38.45 17.84 24.69
CA ASN A 324 39.19 17.87 25.96
C ASN A 324 40.01 19.16 26.06
N PRO A 325 39.70 20.09 27.00
CA PRO A 325 38.61 20.02 27.99
C PRO A 325 37.21 20.21 27.37
N LEU A 326 36.17 19.85 28.12
CA LEU A 326 34.78 20.11 27.72
C LEU A 326 34.51 21.62 27.61
N GLY A 327 33.77 22.01 26.57
CA GLY A 327 33.23 23.36 26.47
C GLY A 327 32.16 23.65 27.54
N PRO A 328 31.77 24.92 27.75
CA PRO A 328 30.84 25.31 28.82
C PRO A 328 29.46 24.63 28.73
N VAL A 329 28.93 24.53 27.51
CA VAL A 329 27.63 23.88 27.23
C VAL A 329 27.66 22.38 27.54
N LEU A 330 28.69 21.67 27.06
CA LEU A 330 28.85 20.23 27.33
C LEU A 330 29.13 19.95 28.81
N THR A 331 29.84 20.85 29.49
CA THR A 331 30.04 20.78 30.95
C THR A 331 28.71 20.93 31.69
N THR A 332 27.86 21.87 31.25
CA THR A 332 26.51 22.06 31.81
C THR A 332 25.65 20.81 31.61
N PHE A 333 25.70 20.18 30.43
CA PHE A 333 25.01 18.91 30.19
C PHE A 333 25.52 17.81 31.12
N SER A 334 26.84 17.62 31.20
CA SER A 334 27.45 16.58 32.04
C SER A 334 27.05 16.71 33.52
N ASN A 335 26.98 17.94 34.03
CA ASN A 335 26.58 18.23 35.39
C ASN A 335 25.07 18.09 35.65
N THR A 336 24.22 18.30 34.64
CA THR A 336 22.76 18.32 34.80
C THR A 336 22.08 17.00 34.43
N ILE A 337 22.53 16.32 33.38
CA ILE A 337 21.98 15.05 32.88
C ILE A 337 22.87 13.88 33.29
N GLY A 338 24.19 14.01 33.11
CA GLY A 338 25.17 13.01 33.49
C GLY A 338 26.34 12.93 32.50
N PRO A 339 27.43 12.22 32.87
CA PRO A 339 28.61 12.07 32.03
C PRO A 339 28.30 11.44 30.67
N PHE A 340 29.08 11.84 29.67
CA PHE A 340 28.95 11.34 28.30
C PHE A 340 29.33 9.86 28.19
N GLY A 341 28.75 9.17 27.22
CA GLY A 341 28.96 7.75 26.98
C GLY A 341 28.17 6.79 27.89
N VAL A 342 27.38 7.31 28.84
CA VAL A 342 26.46 6.52 29.68
C VAL A 342 25.02 7.07 29.66
N VAL A 343 24.68 7.81 28.62
CA VAL A 343 23.35 8.41 28.41
C VAL A 343 22.56 7.51 27.46
N ASP A 344 21.48 6.91 27.97
CA ASP A 344 20.62 6.07 27.15
C ASP A 344 19.65 6.94 26.34
N LEU A 345 19.60 6.73 25.03
CA LEU A 345 18.71 7.48 24.13
C LEU A 345 17.50 6.60 23.77
N ARG A 346 16.31 7.00 24.20
CA ARG A 346 15.07 6.21 24.00
C ARG A 346 14.08 6.98 23.14
N ARG A 347 13.62 6.36 22.05
CA ARG A 347 12.54 6.92 21.23
C ARG A 347 11.24 6.91 22.03
N VAL A 348 10.44 7.95 21.84
CA VAL A 348 9.11 8.07 22.44
C VAL A 348 8.08 8.05 21.32
N ALA A 349 7.09 7.15 21.44
CA ALA A 349 5.98 7.07 20.51
C ALA A 349 4.95 8.17 20.77
N THR A 350 4.28 8.62 19.72
CA THR A 350 3.22 9.63 19.82
C THR A 350 2.03 9.07 20.61
N PRO A 351 1.53 9.76 21.66
CA PRO A 351 0.41 9.27 22.47
C PRO A 351 -0.87 9.06 21.66
N PRO A 352 -1.63 7.97 21.91
CA PRO A 352 -2.91 7.72 21.23
C PRO A 352 -3.92 8.86 21.35
N GLU A 353 -3.92 9.58 22.48
CA GLU A 353 -4.80 10.73 22.75
C GLU A 353 -4.52 11.86 21.75
N LEU A 354 -3.23 12.16 21.54
CA LEU A 354 -2.78 13.18 20.60
C LEU A 354 -3.09 12.78 19.14
N GLN A 355 -2.83 11.53 18.77
CA GLN A 355 -3.18 11.02 17.44
C GLN A 355 -4.69 11.10 17.17
N THR A 356 -5.50 10.76 18.17
CA THR A 356 -6.97 10.78 18.07
C THR A 356 -7.50 12.21 17.92
N LEU A 357 -6.97 13.17 18.69
CA LEU A 357 -7.31 14.59 18.58
C LEU A 357 -7.03 15.12 17.17
N TYR A 358 -5.79 14.97 16.71
CA TYR A 358 -5.36 15.48 15.40
C TYR A 358 -6.20 14.86 14.27
N ARG A 359 -6.36 13.54 14.28
CA ARG A 359 -7.15 12.82 13.25
C ARG A 359 -8.62 13.25 13.24
N SER A 360 -9.21 13.48 14.42
CA SER A 360 -10.62 13.86 14.53
C SER A 360 -10.88 15.26 13.98
N ILE A 361 -10.00 16.22 14.28
CA ILE A 361 -10.13 17.59 13.76
C ILE A 361 -9.84 17.64 12.25
N GLN A 362 -8.79 16.94 11.78
CA GLN A 362 -8.47 16.87 10.34
C GLN A 362 -9.62 16.26 9.53
N ARG A 363 -10.16 15.11 9.96
CA ARG A 363 -11.30 14.46 9.28
C ARG A 363 -12.54 15.34 9.28
N PHE A 364 -12.78 16.06 10.37
CA PHE A 364 -13.88 17.04 10.42
C PHE A 364 -13.70 18.15 9.39
N LEU A 365 -12.51 18.76 9.34
CA LEU A 365 -12.22 19.85 8.40
C LEU A 365 -12.35 19.37 6.95
N VAL A 366 -11.74 18.23 6.61
CA VAL A 366 -11.82 17.64 5.27
C VAL A 366 -13.27 17.32 4.89
N ALA A 367 -14.06 16.71 5.79
CA ALA A 367 -15.46 16.40 5.52
C ALA A 367 -16.29 17.68 5.28
N LYS A 368 -16.08 18.74 6.05
CA LYS A 368 -16.74 20.04 5.85
C LYS A 368 -16.34 20.70 4.54
N LEU A 369 -15.07 20.61 4.13
CA LEU A 369 -14.59 21.14 2.85
C LEU A 369 -15.08 20.32 1.63
N ALA A 370 -15.27 19.02 1.81
CA ALA A 370 -15.79 18.13 0.76
C ALA A 370 -17.29 18.33 0.52
N THR A 371 -18.08 18.50 1.59
CA THR A 371 -19.56 18.55 1.55
C THR A 371 -20.15 19.96 1.65
N GLY A 372 -19.36 20.95 2.08
CA GLY A 372 -19.79 22.31 2.40
C GLY A 372 -20.08 23.23 1.22
N GLY A 373 -20.04 22.73 -0.01
CA GLY A 373 -20.35 23.51 -1.21
C GLY A 373 -19.21 24.43 -1.70
N ILE A 374 -19.50 25.20 -2.75
CA ILE A 374 -18.52 26.03 -3.45
C ILE A 374 -18.03 27.22 -2.62
N ASP A 375 -18.88 27.80 -1.78
CA ASP A 375 -18.57 29.03 -1.04
C ASP A 375 -17.56 28.78 0.09
N ILE A 376 -17.71 27.66 0.81
CA ILE A 376 -16.76 27.28 1.87
C ILE A 376 -15.37 27.02 1.27
N GLN A 377 -15.28 26.33 0.12
CA GLN A 377 -13.99 26.12 -0.54
C GLN A 377 -13.38 27.43 -1.06
N LYS A 378 -14.18 28.35 -1.63
CA LYS A 378 -13.70 29.66 -2.07
C LYS A 378 -13.11 30.47 -0.90
N GLN A 379 -13.79 30.46 0.25
CA GLN A 379 -13.27 31.12 1.45
C GLN A 379 -11.95 30.48 1.91
N TYR A 380 -11.86 29.15 1.94
CA TYR A 380 -10.62 28.46 2.29
C TYR A 380 -9.47 28.79 1.32
N TRP A 381 -9.73 28.82 0.00
CA TRP A 381 -8.72 29.22 -0.99
C TRP A 381 -8.14 30.62 -0.75
N SER A 382 -8.91 31.55 -0.17
CA SER A 382 -8.44 32.91 0.13
C SER A 382 -7.42 32.96 1.28
N ILE A 383 -7.38 31.92 2.13
CA ILE A 383 -6.49 31.81 3.28
C ILE A 383 -5.46 30.68 3.13
N TYR A 384 -5.53 29.89 2.06
CA TYR A 384 -4.70 28.71 1.90
C TYR A 384 -3.27 29.07 1.47
N THR A 385 -2.33 28.90 2.39
CA THR A 385 -0.90 29.20 2.20
C THR A 385 -0.03 28.32 3.11
N GLN A 386 1.28 28.37 2.89
CA GLN A 386 2.30 27.84 3.78
C GLN A 386 2.82 28.95 4.69
N TYR A 387 3.01 28.66 5.97
CA TYR A 387 3.59 29.56 6.97
C TYR A 387 4.94 29.01 7.46
N PHE A 388 5.88 29.92 7.71
CA PHE A 388 7.15 29.65 8.37
C PHE A 388 7.16 30.45 9.67
N LEU A 389 7.34 29.76 10.79
CA LEU A 389 7.24 30.33 12.14
C LEU A 389 8.48 29.96 12.96
N THR A 390 8.91 30.86 13.82
CA THR A 390 10.09 30.73 14.69
C THR A 390 9.73 31.11 16.14
N PRO A 391 8.82 30.36 16.79
CA PRO A 391 8.32 30.72 18.10
C PRO A 391 9.35 30.46 19.22
N GLN A 392 9.28 31.25 20.29
CA GLN A 392 10.07 31.10 21.50
C GLN A 392 9.20 31.17 22.78
N PRO A 393 9.49 30.34 23.79
CA PRO A 393 9.03 30.50 25.17
C PRO A 393 9.32 31.88 25.77
N GLN A 394 8.43 32.34 26.64
CA GLN A 394 8.59 33.53 27.46
C GLN A 394 9.78 33.43 28.42
N ALA A 395 10.07 32.24 28.93
CA ALA A 395 11.26 31.97 29.74
C ALA A 395 12.58 32.39 29.05
N TRP A 396 12.58 32.59 27.72
CA TRP A 396 13.78 32.92 26.96
C TRP A 396 13.87 34.38 26.50
N ASP A 397 12.91 35.25 26.83
CA ASP A 397 12.84 36.62 26.30
C ASP A 397 14.06 37.50 26.66
N LEU A 398 14.77 37.21 27.75
CA LEU A 398 15.95 37.96 28.23
C LEU A 398 17.21 37.08 28.31
N MET A 399 17.32 36.12 27.40
CA MET A 399 18.37 35.10 27.43
C MET A 399 19.15 35.06 26.12
N ASN A 400 20.47 34.89 26.24
CA ASN A 400 21.36 34.56 25.13
C ASN A 400 21.35 33.04 24.91
N MET A 401 21.09 32.60 23.69
CA MET A 401 21.04 31.17 23.34
C MET A 401 22.34 30.71 22.72
N TRP A 402 22.88 29.60 23.22
CA TRP A 402 24.19 29.07 22.84
C TRP A 402 24.14 27.69 22.17
N GLY A 403 23.02 26.97 22.26
CA GLY A 403 22.79 25.72 21.52
C GLY A 403 21.44 25.08 21.86
N GLY A 404 20.87 24.31 20.93
CA GLY A 404 19.64 23.54 21.14
C GLY A 404 19.80 22.02 21.00
N ASP A 405 20.80 21.55 20.23
CA ASP A 405 21.10 20.12 20.08
C ASP A 405 21.92 19.62 21.26
N LEU A 406 21.35 18.69 22.04
CA LEU A 406 22.01 18.09 23.20
C LEU A 406 23.23 17.24 22.81
N ASN A 407 23.35 16.82 21.54
CA ASN A 407 24.50 16.09 21.01
C ASN A 407 25.63 17.01 20.52
N CYS A 408 25.48 18.34 20.61
CA CYS A 408 26.42 19.31 20.09
C CYS A 408 27.01 20.22 21.18
N GLY A 409 28.16 20.81 20.87
CA GLY A 409 28.76 21.85 21.69
C GLY A 409 28.08 23.23 21.52
N SER A 410 28.67 24.24 22.15
CA SER A 410 28.24 25.64 21.99
C SER A 410 28.44 26.12 20.55
N ASN A 411 27.55 26.98 20.07
CA ASN A 411 27.71 27.70 18.82
C ASN A 411 29.02 28.51 18.82
N TYR A 412 29.93 28.21 17.90
CA TYR A 412 31.25 28.86 17.85
C TYR A 412 31.18 30.32 17.42
N GLY A 413 30.13 30.70 16.69
CA GLY A 413 29.97 32.05 16.21
C GLY A 413 29.61 33.06 17.30
N GLY A 414 29.07 32.61 18.43
CA GLY A 414 28.52 33.44 19.49
C GLY A 414 27.08 33.07 19.85
N SER A 415 26.50 33.83 20.78
CA SER A 415 25.10 33.68 21.17
C SER A 415 24.14 34.16 20.09
N TRP A 416 22.91 33.64 20.13
CA TRP A 416 21.80 34.10 19.32
C TRP A 416 20.61 34.52 20.19
N SER A 417 19.68 35.29 19.62
CA SER A 417 18.47 35.77 20.31
C SER A 417 17.21 34.99 19.94
N ARG A 418 17.36 33.91 19.16
CA ARG A 418 16.27 33.02 18.73
C ARG A 418 16.63 31.56 18.98
N PRO A 419 15.63 30.67 19.17
CA PRO A 419 15.85 29.26 19.40
C PRO A 419 16.78 28.64 18.34
N LEU A 420 17.87 28.05 18.81
CA LEU A 420 18.74 27.26 17.97
C LEU A 420 18.13 25.88 17.76
N GLN A 421 18.52 25.23 16.67
CA GLN A 421 18.03 23.93 16.27
C GLN A 421 18.16 22.91 17.41
N TYR A 422 17.09 22.14 17.67
CA TYR A 422 17.13 21.01 18.60
C TYR A 422 17.92 19.82 18.02
N PHE A 423 17.88 18.65 18.66
CA PHE A 423 18.66 17.51 18.19
C PHE A 423 18.27 17.03 16.78
N SER A 424 19.27 16.71 15.96
CA SER A 424 19.03 16.35 14.56
C SER A 424 19.30 14.88 14.24
N SER A 425 18.37 14.22 13.55
CA SER A 425 18.55 12.89 12.99
C SER A 425 19.51 12.86 11.79
N ALA A 426 19.78 14.02 11.17
CA ALA A 426 20.77 14.16 10.12
C ALA A 426 22.21 14.26 10.67
N GLY A 427 22.37 14.49 11.98
CA GLY A 427 23.68 14.53 12.61
C GLY A 427 24.51 15.78 12.25
N ASN A 428 23.89 16.95 12.31
CA ASN A 428 24.53 18.21 11.95
C ASN A 428 24.70 19.12 13.17
N CYS A 429 25.95 19.42 13.55
CA CYS A 429 26.29 20.45 14.56
C CYS A 429 26.78 21.73 13.87
N GLY A 430 25.91 22.39 13.10
CA GLY A 430 26.24 23.65 12.43
C GLY A 430 26.15 24.86 13.36
N ASN A 431 26.86 25.94 12.99
CA ASN A 431 26.77 27.22 13.67
C ASN A 431 25.53 27.99 13.20
N TYR A 432 24.84 28.69 14.12
CA TYR A 432 23.66 29.50 13.84
C TYR A 432 22.51 28.79 13.12
N LEU A 433 22.38 27.47 13.31
CA LEU A 433 21.20 26.73 12.87
C LEU A 433 20.05 27.05 13.82
N THR A 434 18.97 27.64 13.29
CA THR A 434 17.78 28.00 14.06
C THR A 434 16.67 26.97 13.87
N ASP A 435 15.83 26.80 14.89
CA ASP A 435 14.62 26.00 14.77
C ASP A 435 13.49 26.78 14.08
N TYR A 436 12.64 26.08 13.32
CA TYR A 436 11.48 26.67 12.66
C TYR A 436 10.36 25.64 12.47
N ILE A 437 9.14 26.13 12.29
CA ILE A 437 7.95 25.34 11.93
C ILE A 437 7.53 25.72 10.52
N SER A 438 7.35 24.73 9.64
CA SER A 438 6.81 24.90 8.29
C SER A 438 5.44 24.23 8.21
N THR A 439 4.37 25.03 8.26
CA THR A 439 3.02 24.52 8.45
C THR A 439 2.02 25.13 7.45
N PRO A 440 1.16 24.31 6.82
CA PRO A 440 0.10 24.80 5.96
C PRO A 440 -1.14 25.27 6.74
N THR A 441 -2.03 26.04 6.11
CA THR A 441 -3.25 26.59 6.75
C THR A 441 -4.12 25.55 7.46
N GLN A 442 -4.22 24.31 6.97
CA GLN A 442 -5.03 23.28 7.65
C GLN A 442 -4.53 23.01 9.08
N ASN A 443 -3.22 22.98 9.30
CA ASN A 443 -2.64 22.73 10.61
C ASN A 443 -2.75 23.96 11.53
N ILE A 444 -2.72 25.17 10.95
CA ILE A 444 -3.08 26.41 11.66
C ILE A 444 -4.51 26.32 12.19
N ILE A 445 -5.46 25.89 11.36
CA ILE A 445 -6.85 25.68 11.79
C ILE A 445 -6.94 24.65 12.91
N VAL A 446 -6.26 23.50 12.77
CA VAL A 446 -6.26 22.47 13.82
C VAL A 446 -5.70 23.03 15.13
N ALA A 447 -4.61 23.81 15.07
CA ALA A 447 -4.00 24.42 16.25
C ALA A 447 -4.88 25.50 16.89
N LEU A 448 -5.59 26.30 16.09
CA LEU A 448 -6.56 27.29 16.58
C LEU A 448 -7.72 26.64 17.34
N VAL A 449 -8.24 25.53 16.82
CA VAL A 449 -9.29 24.72 17.46
C VAL A 449 -8.76 24.10 18.76
N ALA A 450 -7.57 23.50 18.73
CA ALA A 450 -6.95 22.89 19.91
C ALA A 450 -6.62 23.91 21.00
N ALA A 451 -6.04 25.06 20.65
CA ALA A 451 -5.69 26.13 21.59
C ALA A 451 -6.89 26.99 22.05
N ASN A 452 -8.10 26.75 21.52
CA ASN A 452 -9.31 27.53 21.81
C ASN A 452 -9.14 29.03 21.54
N LEU A 453 -8.56 29.40 20.39
CA LEU A 453 -8.24 30.78 20.00
C LEU A 453 -9.20 31.41 18.98
N ILE A 454 -10.41 30.85 18.83
CA ILE A 454 -11.37 31.28 17.80
C ILE A 454 -12.13 32.54 18.22
N ASP A 455 -12.66 32.56 19.45
CA ASP A 455 -13.51 33.64 19.98
C ASP A 455 -12.83 34.41 21.12
N VAL A 456 -11.55 34.73 20.93
CA VAL A 456 -10.75 35.48 21.90
C VAL A 456 -10.53 36.92 21.46
N SER A 457 -10.15 37.79 22.41
CA SER A 457 -9.89 39.20 22.09
C SER A 457 -8.64 39.37 21.24
N VAL A 458 -8.63 40.45 20.43
CA VAL A 458 -7.45 40.84 19.64
C VAL A 458 -6.20 41.00 20.53
N THR A 459 -6.37 41.45 21.78
CA THR A 459 -5.27 41.54 22.75
C THR A 459 -4.62 40.19 23.03
N LYS A 460 -5.42 39.12 23.19
CA LYS A 460 -4.90 37.76 23.39
C LYS A 460 -4.18 37.26 22.14
N TRP A 461 -4.73 37.51 20.96
CA TRP A 461 -4.04 37.20 19.70
C TRP A 461 -2.70 37.93 19.58
N THR A 462 -2.64 39.21 19.94
CA THR A 462 -1.37 39.97 19.93
C THR A 462 -0.34 39.34 20.87
N LEU A 463 -0.74 38.95 22.09
CA LEU A 463 0.19 38.27 23.03
C LEU A 463 0.73 36.96 22.46
N VAL A 464 -0.13 36.11 21.92
CA VAL A 464 0.28 34.86 21.24
C VAL A 464 1.22 35.17 20.08
N SER A 465 0.88 36.13 19.22
CA SER A 465 1.71 36.52 18.08
C SER A 465 3.11 37.00 18.49
N THR A 466 3.28 37.65 19.65
CA THR A 466 4.60 38.11 20.11
C THR A 466 5.56 36.98 20.49
N ARG A 467 5.07 35.74 20.67
CA ARG A 467 5.95 34.58 20.89
C ARG A 467 6.80 34.24 19.67
N ASP A 468 6.46 34.75 18.49
CA ASP A 468 7.33 34.77 17.32
C ASP A 468 7.60 36.25 16.95
N PRO A 469 8.64 36.86 17.54
CA PRO A 469 8.90 38.29 17.37
C PRO A 469 9.16 38.69 15.92
N ASP A 470 9.71 37.78 15.11
CA ASP A 470 10.08 38.05 13.72
C ASP A 470 8.85 38.04 12.80
N HIS A 471 7.79 37.32 13.17
CA HIS A 471 6.57 37.16 12.37
C HIS A 471 5.28 37.64 13.05
N ALA A 472 5.35 38.34 14.20
CA ALA A 472 4.19 38.71 15.02
C ALA A 472 3.05 39.38 14.21
N THR A 473 3.37 40.33 13.33
CA THR A 473 2.37 41.02 12.49
C THR A 473 1.72 40.06 11.48
N ALA A 474 2.50 39.15 10.88
CA ALA A 474 1.99 38.16 9.94
C ALA A 474 1.06 37.16 10.63
N ILE A 475 1.37 36.75 11.86
CA ILE A 475 0.57 35.83 12.68
C ILE A 475 -0.74 36.49 13.12
N LEU A 476 -0.71 37.76 13.54
CA LEU A 476 -1.93 38.49 13.86
C LEU A 476 -2.86 38.61 12.64
N ASN A 477 -2.29 38.89 11.47
CA ASN A 477 -3.04 38.91 10.20
C ASN A 477 -3.59 37.52 9.82
N MET A 478 -2.84 36.45 10.09
CA MET A 478 -3.29 35.07 9.90
C MET A 478 -4.48 34.74 10.80
N PHE A 479 -4.45 35.11 12.09
CA PHE A 479 -5.59 34.93 12.99
C PHE A 479 -6.81 35.69 12.50
N ASN A 480 -6.67 36.99 12.19
CA ASN A 480 -7.76 37.82 11.66
C ASN A 480 -8.40 37.25 10.38
N LYS A 481 -7.62 36.58 9.52
CA LYS A 481 -8.14 35.96 8.29
C LYS A 481 -8.76 34.58 8.51
N THR A 482 -8.22 33.80 9.44
CA THR A 482 -8.59 32.38 9.61
C THR A 482 -9.76 32.18 10.56
N THR A 483 -9.89 33.02 11.60
CA THR A 483 -10.97 32.86 12.58
C THR A 483 -12.37 33.13 12.03
N PRO A 484 -12.62 34.10 11.10
CA PRO A 484 -13.93 34.25 10.47
C PRO A 484 -14.36 33.03 9.67
N PHE A 485 -13.42 32.33 9.04
CA PHE A 485 -13.70 31.07 8.35
C PHE A 485 -14.18 29.98 9.33
N LEU A 486 -13.58 29.90 10.53
CA LEU A 486 -13.97 28.93 11.55
C LEU A 486 -15.28 29.26 12.25
N GLN A 487 -15.62 30.55 12.35
CA GLN A 487 -16.92 31.00 12.90
C GLN A 487 -18.12 30.57 12.04
N ASN A 488 -17.90 30.16 10.79
CA ASN A 488 -18.94 29.51 9.98
C ASN A 488 -19.34 28.12 10.53
N PHE A 489 -18.48 27.47 11.32
CA PHE A 489 -18.78 26.21 11.99
C PHE A 489 -19.31 26.49 13.39
N GLY A 490 -20.49 25.97 13.74
CA GLY A 490 -21.14 26.32 15.01
C GLY A 490 -20.30 25.94 16.24
N HIS A 491 -20.35 26.74 17.32
CA HIS A 491 -19.55 26.49 18.53
C HIS A 491 -19.75 25.09 19.13
N ALA A 492 -20.94 24.50 19.01
CA ALA A 492 -21.20 23.13 19.47
C ALA A 492 -20.40 22.08 18.69
N GLU A 493 -20.19 22.29 17.37
CA GLU A 493 -19.43 21.36 16.53
C GLU A 493 -17.92 21.42 16.82
N LEU A 494 -17.42 22.60 17.18
CA LEU A 494 -16.02 22.82 17.53
C LEU A 494 -15.75 22.43 19.00
N GLY A 495 -16.69 22.71 19.90
CA GLY A 495 -16.58 22.43 21.34
C GLY A 495 -16.45 20.95 21.68
N ARG A 496 -16.86 20.03 20.80
CA ARG A 496 -16.71 18.58 21.02
C ARG A 496 -15.25 18.12 21.12
N PHE A 497 -14.30 18.88 20.57
CA PHE A 497 -12.88 18.52 20.62
C PHE A 497 -12.23 18.88 21.95
N LYS A 498 -12.87 19.72 22.79
CA LYS A 498 -12.31 20.23 24.04
C LYS A 498 -11.83 19.11 24.98
N HIS A 499 -12.64 18.08 25.19
CA HIS A 499 -12.25 16.95 26.04
C HIS A 499 -11.02 16.19 25.48
N MET A 500 -10.94 16.01 24.16
CA MET A 500 -9.80 15.37 23.52
C MET A 500 -8.54 16.25 23.63
N THR A 501 -8.69 17.57 23.46
CA THR A 501 -7.61 18.54 23.67
C THR A 501 -7.08 18.47 25.10
N ASP A 502 -7.96 18.51 26.09
CA ASP A 502 -7.56 18.50 27.50
C ASP A 502 -6.85 17.18 27.86
N ALA A 503 -7.34 16.04 27.38
CA ALA A 503 -6.69 14.74 27.57
C ALA A 503 -5.28 14.69 26.94
N ALA A 504 -5.14 15.11 25.67
CA ALA A 504 -3.85 15.15 25.00
C ALA A 504 -2.87 16.12 25.69
N ARG A 505 -3.36 17.29 26.13
CA ARG A 505 -2.57 18.28 26.87
C ARG A 505 -2.01 17.68 28.17
N LEU A 506 -2.85 17.01 28.96
CA LEU A 506 -2.45 16.39 30.22
C LEU A 506 -1.39 15.30 30.03
N VAL A 507 -1.56 14.42 29.04
CA VAL A 507 -0.59 13.33 28.78
C VAL A 507 0.78 13.90 28.37
N VAL A 508 0.81 14.87 27.46
CA VAL A 508 2.07 15.49 27.00
C VAL A 508 2.77 16.26 28.12
N ARG A 509 2.01 17.03 28.91
CA ARG A 509 2.55 17.88 29.98
C ARG A 509 2.97 17.09 31.22
N ASP A 510 2.12 16.21 31.72
CA ASP A 510 2.24 15.61 33.05
C ASP A 510 2.82 14.19 33.05
N VAL A 511 2.50 13.37 32.02
CA VAL A 511 2.96 11.98 31.95
C VAL A 511 4.30 11.88 31.22
N MET A 512 4.40 12.54 30.06
CA MET A 512 5.62 12.54 29.26
C MET A 512 6.64 13.58 29.72
N ALA A 513 6.17 14.67 30.32
CA ALA A 513 6.97 15.85 30.67
C ALA A 513 7.81 16.38 29.49
N LEU A 514 7.23 16.37 28.29
CA LEU A 514 7.92 16.84 27.07
C LEU A 514 8.34 18.30 27.24
N SER A 515 9.59 18.61 26.89
CA SER A 515 10.15 19.96 27.09
C SER A 515 10.94 20.45 25.89
N PHE A 516 10.84 21.75 25.60
CA PHE A 516 11.78 22.45 24.72
C PHE A 516 13.06 22.74 25.48
N VAL A 517 14.21 22.53 24.83
CA VAL A 517 15.53 22.67 25.47
C VAL A 517 16.40 23.66 24.73
N GLN A 518 17.11 24.50 25.49
CA GLN A 518 18.16 25.38 25.00
C GLN A 518 19.22 25.54 26.09
N TYR A 519 20.48 25.61 25.69
CA TYR A 519 21.53 26.16 26.54
C TYR A 519 21.45 27.67 26.48
N ILE A 520 21.17 28.26 27.63
CA ILE A 520 20.94 29.69 27.77
C ILE A 520 21.91 30.31 28.77
N GLN A 521 22.14 31.60 28.58
CA GLN A 521 22.91 32.45 29.48
C GLN A 521 22.12 33.74 29.68
N PRO A 522 21.81 34.15 30.93
CA PRO A 522 21.19 35.45 31.18
C PRO A 522 22.05 36.58 30.61
N LEU A 523 21.42 37.65 30.10
CA LEU A 523 22.13 38.78 29.47
C LEU A 523 23.23 39.40 30.37
N ASP A 524 23.01 39.37 31.69
CA ASP A 524 23.91 39.97 32.69
C ASP A 524 24.81 38.94 33.42
N SER A 525 24.83 37.67 32.98
CA SER A 525 25.58 36.58 33.63
C SER A 525 26.52 35.87 32.65
N THR A 526 27.58 35.28 33.19
CA THR A 526 28.46 34.37 32.44
C THR A 526 28.06 32.90 32.58
N ASP A 527 27.10 32.58 33.44
CA ASP A 527 26.74 31.20 33.76
C ASP A 527 25.83 30.58 32.69
N TYR A 528 26.24 29.40 32.22
CA TYR A 528 25.47 28.60 31.28
C TYR A 528 24.51 27.70 32.03
N THR A 529 23.26 27.62 31.56
CA THR A 529 22.25 26.73 32.12
C THR A 529 21.53 26.00 31.01
N LEU A 530 21.15 24.74 31.26
CA LEU A 530 20.27 23.98 30.37
C LEU A 530 18.83 24.32 30.72
N SER A 531 18.22 25.24 29.98
CA SER A 531 16.81 25.56 30.13
C SER A 531 15.94 24.43 29.61
N ARG A 532 14.89 24.12 30.36
CA ARG A 532 13.87 23.13 30.00
C ARG A 532 12.49 23.76 30.19
N VAL A 533 11.78 24.01 29.10
CA VAL A 533 10.43 24.58 29.14
C VAL A 533 9.44 23.48 28.80
N ASN A 534 8.66 23.05 29.77
CA ASN A 534 7.65 22.01 29.58
C ASN A 534 6.57 22.47 28.59
N VAL A 535 6.20 21.58 27.66
CA VAL A 535 5.16 21.83 26.66
C VAL A 535 3.79 21.93 27.35
N PHE A 536 3.10 23.05 27.15
CA PHE A 536 1.88 23.42 27.88
C PHE A 536 2.09 23.76 29.37
N ALA A 537 3.30 24.23 29.75
CA ALA A 537 3.52 24.79 31.07
C ALA A 537 2.51 25.91 31.36
N PRO A 538 1.90 25.95 32.57
CA PRO A 538 0.97 27.03 32.95
C PRO A 538 1.62 28.43 32.95
N SER A 539 2.94 28.50 33.04
CA SER A 539 3.74 29.73 32.92
C SER A 539 3.90 30.22 31.48
N GLU A 540 3.54 29.41 30.48
CA GLU A 540 3.72 29.68 29.04
C GLU A 540 2.39 29.67 28.26
N PRO A 541 1.33 30.39 28.72
CA PRO A 541 -0.01 30.30 28.13
C PRO A 541 -0.11 30.89 26.71
N ASP A 542 0.85 31.74 26.32
CA ASP A 542 0.88 32.36 24.99
C ASP A 542 1.63 31.48 23.95
N LEU A 543 2.38 30.47 24.40
CA LEU A 543 3.09 29.52 23.54
C LEU A 543 2.21 28.32 23.12
N GLU A 544 1.06 28.12 23.75
CA GLU A 544 0.22 26.93 23.58
C GLU A 544 -0.13 26.67 22.10
N PHE A 545 -0.44 27.70 21.33
CA PHE A 545 -0.72 27.58 19.89
C PHE A 545 0.44 26.94 19.11
N PHE A 546 1.66 27.40 19.36
CA PHE A 546 2.86 26.87 18.70
C PHE A 546 3.24 25.49 19.21
N SER A 547 2.97 25.23 20.50
CA SER A 547 3.16 23.91 21.10
C SER A 547 2.33 22.86 20.36
N TRP A 548 1.07 23.16 20.01
CA TRP A 548 0.26 22.26 19.17
C TRP A 548 0.87 22.02 17.79
N LEU A 549 1.45 23.05 17.15
CA LEU A 549 2.10 22.90 15.86
C LEU A 549 3.34 21.99 15.91
N TYR A 550 4.18 22.11 16.94
CA TYR A 550 5.29 21.17 17.18
C TYR A 550 4.80 19.72 17.34
N LEU A 551 3.70 19.52 18.07
CA LEU A 551 3.11 18.19 18.25
C LEU A 551 2.52 17.64 16.95
N PHE A 552 1.98 18.48 16.06
CA PHE A 552 1.50 18.04 14.76
C PHE A 552 2.64 17.67 13.82
N ASP A 553 3.76 18.40 13.85
CA ASP A 553 4.98 18.00 13.14
C ASP A 553 5.50 16.65 13.65
N TRP A 554 5.36 16.34 14.94
CA TRP A 554 5.67 15.02 15.48
C TRP A 554 4.73 13.94 14.94
N ILE A 555 3.41 14.18 14.93
CA ILE A 555 2.41 13.25 14.36
C ILE A 555 2.63 13.00 12.86
N GLU A 556 2.98 14.04 12.11
CA GLU A 556 3.26 13.95 10.67
C GLU A 556 4.62 13.30 10.35
N GLY A 557 5.42 13.02 11.38
CA GLY A 557 6.76 12.45 11.23
C GLY A 557 7.80 13.43 10.69
N LYS A 558 7.57 14.75 10.81
CA LYS A 558 8.59 15.78 10.52
C LYS A 558 9.53 15.98 11.69
N ARG A 559 9.11 15.60 12.89
CA ARG A 559 9.92 15.60 14.12
C ARG A 559 9.75 14.28 14.85
N GLU A 560 10.71 13.92 15.67
CA GLU A 560 10.63 12.79 16.60
C GLU A 560 10.94 13.25 18.02
N VAL A 561 10.57 12.43 19.02
CA VAL A 561 10.81 12.72 20.43
C VAL A 561 11.72 11.65 21.01
N VAL A 562 12.75 12.10 21.73
CA VAL A 562 13.75 11.23 22.36
C VAL A 562 13.92 11.65 23.81
N THR A 563 13.96 10.65 24.69
CA THR A 563 14.38 10.79 26.09
C THR A 563 15.88 10.54 26.19
N PHE A 564 16.61 11.52 26.70
CA PHE A 564 18.01 11.45 27.08
C PHE A 564 18.07 11.11 28.56
N GLU A 565 18.45 9.89 28.91
CA GLU A 565 18.47 9.40 30.30
C GLU A 565 19.91 9.16 30.78
N GLY A 566 20.40 10.08 31.61
CA GLY A 566 21.76 10.03 32.16
C GLY A 566 21.81 9.52 33.60
N ASP A 567 23.00 9.59 34.20
CA ASP A 567 23.27 9.15 35.58
C ASP A 567 22.81 10.14 36.67
N VAL A 568 22.42 11.37 36.29
CA VAL A 568 21.96 12.42 37.21
C VAL A 568 20.47 12.68 37.01
N ASP A 569 20.06 12.91 35.77
CA ASP A 569 18.69 13.28 35.42
C ASP A 569 18.34 12.82 34.00
N SER A 570 17.10 13.03 33.59
CA SER A 570 16.62 12.75 32.24
C SER A 570 15.88 13.93 31.63
N VAL A 571 15.87 14.02 30.31
CA VAL A 571 15.09 15.02 29.58
C VAL A 571 14.46 14.41 28.34
N THR A 572 13.15 14.58 28.20
CA THR A 572 12.39 14.21 27.00
C THR A 572 12.18 15.45 26.15
N THR A 573 12.74 15.46 24.94
CA THR A 573 12.70 16.63 24.06
C THR A 573 12.45 16.25 22.61
N ILE A 574 12.22 17.26 21.76
CA ILE A 574 11.82 17.12 20.36
C ILE A 574 12.99 17.39 19.42
N SER A 575 13.04 16.67 18.29
CA SER A 575 14.06 16.84 17.28
C SER A 575 13.86 18.13 16.49
N ALA A 576 14.90 18.53 15.75
CA ALA A 576 14.82 19.45 14.63
C ALA A 576 13.83 18.97 13.55
N PRO A 577 13.29 19.87 12.70
CA PRO A 577 12.39 19.48 11.63
C PRO A 577 13.17 18.75 10.52
N VAL A 578 12.51 17.78 9.92
CA VAL A 578 12.95 17.05 8.74
C VAL A 578 11.85 17.15 7.70
N ASP A 579 12.22 17.53 6.48
CA ASP A 579 11.26 17.61 5.39
C ASP A 579 10.69 16.23 5.04
N LEU A 580 9.52 16.21 4.40
CA LEU A 580 8.99 14.96 3.87
C LEU A 580 9.75 14.59 2.60
N ASP A 581 10.03 13.30 2.44
CA ASP A 581 10.53 12.76 1.19
C ASP A 581 9.43 12.79 0.13
N THR A 582 9.73 13.46 -0.98
CA THR A 582 8.80 13.70 -2.09
C THR A 582 9.25 12.90 -3.30
N ARG A 583 8.37 12.03 -3.79
CA ARG A 583 8.71 11.16 -4.92
C ARG A 583 7.76 11.35 -6.09
N PRO A 584 8.30 11.37 -7.32
CA PRO A 584 7.46 11.29 -8.49
C PRO A 584 6.80 9.92 -8.55
N VAL A 585 5.62 9.89 -9.15
CA VAL A 585 4.92 8.65 -9.45
C VAL A 585 5.70 7.85 -10.48
N ASN A 586 5.87 6.55 -10.22
CA ASN A 586 6.42 5.62 -11.19
C ASN A 586 5.31 4.92 -11.97
N GLY A 587 5.09 5.33 -13.22
CA GLY A 587 4.11 4.70 -14.12
C GLY A 587 4.44 3.24 -14.47
N GLN A 588 5.68 2.78 -14.28
CA GLN A 588 6.06 1.37 -14.48
C GLN A 588 5.52 0.45 -13.39
N GLU A 589 5.06 0.99 -12.25
CA GLU A 589 4.40 0.21 -11.21
C GLU A 589 2.96 -0.14 -11.56
N ILE A 590 2.38 0.47 -12.62
CA ILE A 590 1.05 0.15 -13.10
C ILE A 590 1.17 -0.98 -14.13
N PRO A 591 0.75 -2.21 -13.79
CA PRO A 591 0.82 -3.35 -14.69
C PRO A 591 -0.22 -3.23 -15.80
N LEU A 592 0.20 -3.46 -17.05
CA LEU A 592 -0.64 -3.34 -18.26
C LEU A 592 -0.64 -4.62 -19.12
N ASN A 593 0.14 -5.63 -18.75
CA ASN A 593 0.47 -6.75 -19.62
C ASN A 593 -0.75 -7.65 -19.86
N MET A 594 -1.44 -8.02 -18.78
CA MET A 594 -2.60 -8.90 -18.87
C MET A 594 -3.78 -8.19 -19.53
N SER A 595 -4.06 -6.95 -19.14
CA SER A 595 -5.18 -6.17 -19.62
C SER A 595 -5.05 -5.87 -21.10
N SER A 596 -3.84 -5.49 -21.54
CA SER A 596 -3.53 -5.29 -22.96
C SER A 596 -3.72 -6.57 -23.76
N TYR A 597 -3.22 -7.70 -23.27
CA TYR A 597 -3.38 -8.99 -23.95
C TYR A 597 -4.85 -9.37 -24.11
N ILE A 598 -5.63 -9.32 -23.02
CA ILE A 598 -7.07 -9.62 -23.05
C ILE A 598 -7.80 -8.67 -24.01
N LEU A 599 -7.49 -7.38 -23.97
CA LEU A 599 -8.12 -6.39 -24.86
C LEU A 599 -7.84 -6.70 -26.34
N ARG A 600 -6.60 -7.08 -26.69
CA ARG A 600 -6.26 -7.49 -28.06
C ARG A 600 -6.99 -8.76 -28.49
N VAL A 601 -7.17 -9.71 -27.59
CA VAL A 601 -7.96 -10.92 -27.87
C VAL A 601 -9.44 -10.58 -28.08
N VAL A 602 -10.05 -9.78 -27.21
CA VAL A 602 -11.45 -9.34 -27.36
C VAL A 602 -11.64 -8.55 -28.67
N GLN A 603 -10.66 -7.71 -29.04
CA GLN A 603 -10.63 -7.00 -30.32
C GLN A 603 -10.57 -7.98 -31.50
N TYR A 604 -9.65 -8.95 -31.47
CA TYR A 604 -9.53 -10.00 -32.50
C TYR A 604 -10.84 -10.77 -32.70
N ILE A 605 -11.44 -11.27 -31.61
CA ILE A 605 -12.72 -12.01 -31.65
C ILE A 605 -13.81 -11.15 -32.31
N THR A 606 -13.91 -9.89 -31.92
CA THR A 606 -14.92 -8.96 -32.44
C THR A 606 -14.74 -8.71 -33.94
N ILE A 607 -13.51 -8.52 -34.40
CA ILE A 607 -13.19 -8.28 -35.83
C ILE A 607 -13.47 -9.54 -36.67
N VAL A 608 -13.03 -10.71 -36.20
CA VAL A 608 -13.24 -11.97 -36.92
C VAL A 608 -14.73 -12.27 -37.07
N LEU A 609 -15.50 -12.19 -35.99
CA LEU A 609 -16.94 -12.47 -36.03
C LEU A 609 -17.69 -11.42 -36.86
N PHE A 610 -17.28 -10.15 -36.82
CA PHE A 610 -17.83 -9.15 -37.72
C PHE A 610 -17.55 -9.49 -39.19
N GLY A 611 -16.32 -9.90 -39.52
CA GLY A 611 -15.95 -10.36 -40.86
C GLY A 611 -16.80 -11.54 -41.33
N VAL A 612 -16.95 -12.57 -40.48
CA VAL A 612 -17.82 -13.72 -40.75
C VAL A 612 -19.28 -13.28 -40.93
N GLY A 613 -19.76 -12.36 -40.08
CA GLY A 613 -21.09 -11.77 -40.20
C GLY A 613 -21.31 -11.06 -41.54
N CYS A 614 -20.33 -10.28 -42.01
CA CYS A 614 -20.37 -9.64 -43.33
C CYS A 614 -20.44 -10.66 -44.47
N ILE A 615 -19.65 -11.74 -44.41
CA ILE A 615 -19.68 -12.81 -45.41
C ILE A 615 -21.05 -13.51 -45.42
N VAL A 616 -21.59 -13.81 -44.24
CA VAL A 616 -22.94 -14.39 -44.10
C VAL A 616 -24.00 -13.47 -44.71
N CYS A 617 -23.95 -12.16 -44.43
CA CYS A 617 -24.85 -11.18 -45.04
C CYS A 617 -24.74 -11.14 -46.57
N ILE A 618 -23.52 -11.19 -47.13
CA ILE A 618 -23.30 -11.29 -48.57
C ILE A 618 -23.93 -12.56 -49.14
N TYR A 619 -23.79 -13.70 -48.47
CA TYR A 619 -24.42 -14.95 -48.91
C TYR A 619 -25.95 -14.94 -48.80
N ILE A 620 -26.53 -14.29 -47.79
CA ILE A 620 -27.98 -14.09 -47.67
C ILE A 620 -28.48 -13.26 -48.87
N LEU A 621 -27.77 -12.18 -49.23
CA LEU A 621 -28.13 -11.31 -50.36
C LEU A 621 -27.98 -12.00 -51.72
N THR A 622 -26.83 -12.64 -51.96
CA THR A 622 -26.54 -13.35 -53.23
C THR A 622 -27.42 -14.58 -53.42
N SER A 623 -27.87 -15.23 -52.34
CA SER A 623 -28.83 -16.34 -52.38
C SER A 623 -30.29 -15.86 -52.38
N GLN A 624 -30.55 -14.57 -52.61
CA GLN A 624 -31.89 -13.96 -52.69
C GLN A 624 -32.78 -14.18 -51.44
N GLY A 625 -32.17 -14.41 -50.27
CA GLY A 625 -32.88 -14.68 -49.01
C GLY A 625 -33.39 -16.11 -48.83
N TYR A 626 -33.02 -17.06 -49.70
CA TYR A 626 -33.30 -18.49 -49.53
C TYR A 626 -32.32 -19.12 -48.53
N VAL A 627 -32.46 -18.77 -47.25
CA VAL A 627 -31.61 -19.22 -46.13
C VAL A 627 -32.48 -19.73 -44.98
N GLU A 628 -31.98 -20.72 -44.24
CA GLU A 628 -32.64 -21.16 -43.01
C GLU A 628 -32.35 -20.16 -41.87
N GLY A 629 -33.25 -19.19 -41.68
CA GLY A 629 -33.04 -18.08 -40.75
C GLY A 629 -32.84 -18.52 -39.28
N LEU A 630 -33.40 -19.67 -38.89
CA LEU A 630 -33.22 -20.21 -37.53
C LEU A 630 -31.76 -20.59 -37.25
N HIS A 631 -30.99 -20.98 -38.27
CA HIS A 631 -29.57 -21.31 -38.13
C HIS A 631 -28.70 -20.09 -37.75
N MET A 632 -29.22 -18.87 -37.92
CA MET A 632 -28.50 -17.63 -37.60
C MET A 632 -28.63 -17.23 -36.12
N ILE A 633 -29.57 -17.82 -35.36
CA ILE A 633 -29.75 -17.55 -33.92
C ILE A 633 -28.53 -18.03 -33.10
N PRO A 634 -28.00 -19.26 -33.29
CA PRO A 634 -26.78 -19.70 -32.63
C PRO A 634 -25.49 -19.17 -33.28
N PHE A 635 -25.52 -17.99 -33.93
CA PHE A 635 -24.37 -17.37 -34.60
C PHE A 635 -23.11 -17.36 -33.73
N ASN A 636 -23.20 -16.79 -32.52
CA ASN A 636 -22.06 -16.66 -31.61
C ASN A 636 -21.54 -18.03 -31.12
N LEU A 637 -22.45 -18.99 -30.91
CA LEU A 637 -22.10 -20.35 -30.52
C LEU A 637 -21.28 -21.03 -31.63
N ILE A 638 -21.79 -21.05 -32.86
CA ILE A 638 -21.19 -21.83 -33.95
C ILE A 638 -19.99 -21.12 -34.55
N ALA A 639 -20.15 -19.85 -34.97
CA ALA A 639 -19.07 -19.10 -35.57
C ALA A 639 -17.91 -18.89 -34.57
N GLY A 640 -18.22 -18.71 -33.29
CA GLY A 640 -17.22 -18.65 -32.23
C GLY A 640 -16.34 -19.90 -32.17
N HIS A 641 -16.93 -21.09 -32.15
CA HIS A 641 -16.14 -22.32 -32.04
C HIS A 641 -15.31 -22.60 -33.31
N VAL A 642 -15.86 -22.30 -34.48
CA VAL A 642 -15.23 -22.62 -35.76
C VAL A 642 -14.15 -21.62 -36.16
N TRP A 643 -14.41 -20.32 -36.01
CA TRP A 643 -13.53 -19.26 -36.54
C TRP A 643 -12.55 -18.70 -35.51
N VAL A 644 -12.83 -18.92 -34.21
CA VAL A 644 -12.06 -18.34 -33.10
C VAL A 644 -11.49 -19.45 -32.21
N GLY A 645 -12.35 -20.40 -31.80
CA GLY A 645 -11.97 -21.55 -30.97
C GLY A 645 -12.25 -21.38 -29.47
N ARG A 646 -12.33 -22.52 -28.77
CA ARG A 646 -12.73 -22.62 -27.36
C ARG A 646 -11.90 -21.75 -26.40
N PRO A 647 -10.55 -21.72 -26.44
CA PRO A 647 -9.76 -20.97 -25.46
C PRO A 647 -10.03 -19.46 -25.47
N LEU A 648 -10.19 -18.87 -26.66
CA LEU A 648 -10.45 -17.44 -26.80
C LEU A 648 -11.90 -17.08 -26.44
N MET A 649 -12.86 -17.98 -26.71
CA MET A 649 -14.24 -17.84 -26.22
C MET A 649 -14.30 -17.90 -24.69
N LEU A 650 -13.57 -18.84 -24.07
CA LEU A 650 -13.46 -18.94 -22.62
C LEU A 650 -12.89 -17.64 -22.03
N LEU A 651 -11.80 -17.12 -22.60
CA LEU A 651 -11.20 -15.86 -22.17
C LEU A 651 -12.21 -14.71 -22.24
N ARG A 652 -12.98 -14.61 -23.33
CA ARG A 652 -14.00 -13.57 -23.49
C ARG A 652 -15.12 -13.68 -22.46
N GLY A 653 -15.60 -14.90 -22.20
CA GLY A 653 -16.59 -15.17 -21.16
C GLY A 653 -16.06 -14.81 -19.76
N LEU A 654 -14.84 -15.21 -19.44
CA LEU A 654 -14.19 -14.87 -18.15
C LEU A 654 -13.94 -13.36 -18.00
N THR A 655 -13.63 -12.66 -19.09
CA THR A 655 -13.49 -11.19 -19.09
C THR A 655 -14.79 -10.52 -18.65
N ALA A 656 -15.93 -11.03 -19.13
CA ALA A 656 -17.24 -10.54 -18.71
C ALA A 656 -17.54 -10.83 -17.23
N VAL A 657 -17.15 -12.01 -16.74
CA VAL A 657 -17.25 -12.36 -15.31
C VAL A 657 -16.38 -11.44 -14.46
N CYS A 658 -15.16 -11.10 -14.90
CA CYS A 658 -14.31 -10.12 -14.25
C CYS A 658 -15.02 -8.76 -14.14
N PHE A 659 -15.59 -8.25 -15.24
CA PHE A 659 -16.26 -6.93 -15.23
C PHE A 659 -17.46 -6.90 -14.28
N LEU A 660 -18.23 -7.99 -14.22
CA LEU A 660 -19.37 -8.11 -13.29
C LEU A 660 -18.96 -8.37 -11.84
N SER A 661 -17.67 -8.66 -11.60
CA SER A 661 -17.08 -8.89 -10.28
C SER A 661 -16.20 -7.73 -9.81
N THR A 662 -16.04 -6.70 -10.64
CA THR A 662 -15.22 -5.52 -10.37
C THR A 662 -16.13 -4.34 -10.02
N SER A 663 -15.79 -3.62 -8.95
CA SER A 663 -16.48 -2.39 -8.56
C SER A 663 -15.84 -1.15 -9.17
N THR A 664 -16.61 -0.06 -9.28
CA THR A 664 -16.13 1.23 -9.77
C THR A 664 -15.79 2.16 -8.60
N LEU A 665 -14.62 2.77 -8.67
CA LEU A 665 -14.14 3.76 -7.69
C LEU A 665 -13.43 4.87 -8.47
N GLU A 666 -13.96 6.09 -8.42
CA GLU A 666 -13.40 7.20 -9.18
C GLU A 666 -12.87 8.27 -8.24
N LEU A 667 -11.69 8.83 -8.55
CA LEU A 667 -11.16 9.97 -7.82
C LEU A 667 -11.83 11.25 -8.35
N VAL A 668 -12.63 11.90 -7.53
CA VAL A 668 -13.36 13.13 -7.88
C VAL A 668 -12.76 14.35 -7.20
N THR A 669 -12.79 15.48 -7.90
CA THR A 669 -12.37 16.81 -7.41
C THR A 669 -13.53 17.78 -7.56
N PRO A 670 -14.54 17.75 -6.66
CA PRO A 670 -15.74 18.56 -6.82
C PRO A 670 -15.50 20.05 -6.53
N HIS A 671 -16.50 20.87 -6.90
CA HIS A 671 -16.56 22.31 -6.63
C HIS A 671 -15.37 23.09 -7.23
N THR A 672 -14.52 23.70 -6.38
CA THR A 672 -13.35 24.49 -6.81
C THR A 672 -12.07 23.67 -6.92
N GLY A 673 -12.14 22.34 -6.71
CA GLY A 673 -10.97 21.46 -6.77
C GLY A 673 -10.07 21.52 -5.53
N LEU A 674 -10.57 21.98 -4.37
CA LEU A 674 -9.78 22.05 -3.13
C LEU A 674 -9.54 20.68 -2.50
N ILE A 675 -10.56 19.81 -2.48
CA ILE A 675 -10.50 18.48 -1.89
C ILE A 675 -10.76 17.45 -2.99
N SER A 676 -9.87 16.47 -3.07
CA SER A 676 -10.08 15.24 -3.84
C SER A 676 -10.51 14.12 -2.90
N TYR A 677 -11.41 13.25 -3.32
CA TYR A 677 -11.76 12.02 -2.60
C TYR A 677 -12.29 10.95 -3.55
N PHE A 678 -12.33 9.71 -3.11
CA PHE A 678 -12.92 8.65 -3.91
C PHE A 678 -14.43 8.61 -3.76
N GLU A 679 -15.12 8.47 -4.88
CA GLU A 679 -16.55 8.23 -4.94
C GLU A 679 -16.81 6.89 -5.63
N SER A 680 -17.81 6.15 -5.17
CA SER A 680 -18.26 4.92 -5.83
C SER A 680 -19.58 5.21 -6.53
N PRO A 681 -19.55 5.55 -7.83
CA PRO A 681 -20.75 5.93 -8.57
C PRO A 681 -21.69 4.74 -8.72
N ALA A 682 -22.98 5.03 -8.91
CA ALA A 682 -23.98 3.99 -9.18
C ALA A 682 -23.58 3.15 -10.41
N PRO A 683 -23.69 1.81 -10.36
CA PRO A 683 -23.31 0.95 -11.47
C PRO A 683 -24.10 1.29 -12.75
N ASN A 684 -23.40 1.37 -13.88
CA ASN A 684 -24.06 1.60 -15.16
C ASN A 684 -24.81 0.35 -15.61
N ILE A 685 -26.15 0.40 -15.55
CA ILE A 685 -27.05 -0.70 -15.93
C ILE A 685 -26.77 -1.18 -17.38
N PHE A 686 -26.42 -0.26 -18.28
CA PHE A 686 -26.09 -0.60 -19.66
C PHE A 686 -24.82 -1.45 -19.77
N SER A 687 -23.76 -1.09 -19.04
CA SER A 687 -22.52 -1.88 -18.98
C SER A 687 -22.74 -3.25 -18.32
N ILE A 688 -23.61 -3.32 -17.30
CA ILE A 688 -24.01 -4.59 -16.67
C ILE A 688 -24.75 -5.48 -17.67
N PHE A 689 -25.70 -4.91 -18.42
CA PHE A 689 -26.43 -5.64 -19.45
C PHE A 689 -25.49 -6.19 -20.52
N LEU A 690 -24.63 -5.33 -21.09
CA LEU A 690 -23.64 -5.76 -22.08
C LEU A 690 -22.73 -6.86 -21.53
N SER A 691 -22.17 -6.70 -20.33
CA SER A 691 -21.30 -7.72 -19.72
C SER A 691 -22.07 -9.03 -19.45
N SER A 692 -23.33 -8.97 -19.03
CA SER A 692 -24.17 -10.14 -18.81
C SER A 692 -24.48 -10.89 -20.11
N THR A 693 -24.62 -10.18 -21.24
CA THR A 693 -24.74 -10.85 -22.56
C THR A 693 -23.45 -11.56 -22.97
N GLN A 694 -22.28 -11.05 -22.58
CA GLN A 694 -20.99 -11.68 -22.89
C GLN A 694 -20.70 -12.92 -22.02
N ILE A 695 -21.39 -13.11 -20.90
CA ILE A 695 -21.32 -14.38 -20.17
C ILE A 695 -21.83 -15.56 -21.01
N SER A 696 -22.68 -15.32 -22.02
CA SER A 696 -23.12 -16.38 -22.94
C SER A 696 -21.95 -17.11 -23.62
N TRP A 697 -20.80 -16.44 -23.83
CA TRP A 697 -19.58 -17.09 -24.33
C TRP A 697 -19.09 -18.23 -23.42
N LEU A 698 -19.17 -18.05 -22.10
CA LEU A 698 -18.84 -19.09 -21.13
C LEU A 698 -19.86 -20.24 -21.22
N VAL A 699 -21.14 -19.93 -21.34
CA VAL A 699 -22.21 -20.93 -21.51
C VAL A 699 -21.98 -21.75 -22.79
N TYR A 700 -21.63 -21.10 -23.90
CA TYR A 700 -21.35 -21.77 -25.17
C TYR A 700 -20.19 -22.76 -25.07
N VAL A 701 -19.12 -22.43 -24.34
CA VAL A 701 -17.99 -23.35 -24.09
C VAL A 701 -18.44 -24.54 -23.25
N VAL A 702 -19.26 -24.32 -22.23
CA VAL A 702 -19.83 -25.40 -21.39
C VAL A 702 -20.71 -26.31 -22.24
N VAL A 703 -21.67 -25.75 -22.98
CA VAL A 703 -22.58 -26.50 -23.86
C VAL A 703 -21.82 -27.33 -24.89
N ASP A 704 -20.84 -26.75 -25.57
CA ASP A 704 -20.05 -27.47 -26.58
C ASP A 704 -19.17 -28.57 -25.96
N THR A 705 -18.58 -28.33 -24.79
CA THR A 705 -17.78 -29.35 -24.09
C THR A 705 -18.63 -30.53 -23.64
N PHE A 706 -19.84 -30.28 -23.13
CA PHE A 706 -20.78 -31.32 -22.68
C PHE A 706 -21.70 -31.85 -23.80
N SER A 707 -21.59 -31.33 -25.03
CA SER A 707 -22.38 -31.80 -26.18
C SER A 707 -22.15 -33.29 -26.49
N ILE A 708 -20.95 -33.81 -26.18
CA ILE A 708 -20.62 -35.24 -26.31
C ILE A 708 -21.57 -36.10 -25.46
N PHE A 709 -21.87 -35.65 -24.24
CA PHE A 709 -22.74 -36.38 -23.31
C PHE A 709 -24.22 -36.06 -23.54
N THR A 710 -24.54 -34.79 -23.78
CA THR A 710 -25.93 -34.33 -23.92
C THR A 710 -26.51 -34.63 -25.31
N SER A 711 -25.67 -34.83 -26.33
CA SER A 711 -26.00 -35.35 -27.66
C SER A 711 -27.26 -34.70 -28.25
N GLN A 712 -28.36 -35.45 -28.41
CA GLN A 712 -29.60 -34.99 -29.03
C GLN A 712 -30.34 -33.90 -28.25
N TYR A 713 -30.06 -33.77 -26.95
CA TYR A 713 -30.71 -32.75 -26.12
C TYR A 713 -30.07 -31.36 -26.32
N THR A 714 -28.84 -31.29 -26.83
CA THR A 714 -28.05 -30.04 -26.95
C THR A 714 -28.80 -28.92 -27.64
N ALA A 715 -29.45 -29.22 -28.78
CA ALA A 715 -30.18 -28.23 -29.57
C ALA A 715 -31.34 -27.54 -28.82
N ASN A 716 -31.97 -28.27 -27.90
CA ASN A 716 -33.17 -27.78 -27.20
C ASN A 716 -32.81 -26.83 -26.05
N TYR A 717 -31.68 -27.06 -25.36
CA TYR A 717 -31.29 -26.27 -24.18
C TYR A 717 -30.18 -25.25 -24.45
N SER A 718 -29.40 -25.35 -25.53
CA SER A 718 -28.24 -24.49 -25.81
C SER A 718 -28.58 -22.98 -25.78
N THR A 719 -29.50 -22.54 -26.62
CA THR A 719 -29.91 -21.14 -26.75
C THR A 719 -30.71 -20.69 -25.53
N LEU A 720 -31.57 -21.58 -25.02
CA LEU A 720 -32.38 -21.31 -23.82
C LEU A 720 -31.50 -21.08 -22.59
N SER A 721 -30.49 -21.91 -22.38
CA SER A 721 -29.55 -21.78 -21.26
C SER A 721 -28.74 -20.50 -21.32
N ALA A 722 -28.28 -20.09 -22.52
CA ALA A 722 -27.61 -18.81 -22.70
C ALA A 722 -28.51 -17.61 -22.32
N ILE A 723 -29.78 -17.62 -22.75
CA ILE A 723 -30.76 -16.57 -22.41
C ILE A 723 -31.03 -16.55 -20.91
N ILE A 724 -31.31 -17.72 -20.30
CA ILE A 724 -31.61 -17.83 -18.86
C ILE A 724 -30.42 -17.37 -18.01
N VAL A 725 -29.20 -17.84 -18.31
CA VAL A 725 -27.99 -17.45 -17.59
C VAL A 725 -27.78 -15.94 -17.68
N THR A 726 -27.86 -15.36 -18.89
CA THR A 726 -27.71 -13.91 -19.07
C THR A 726 -28.74 -13.13 -18.26
N MET A 727 -30.01 -13.54 -18.24
CA MET A 727 -31.05 -12.86 -17.46
C MET A 727 -30.84 -13.00 -15.95
N VAL A 728 -30.51 -14.20 -15.46
CA VAL A 728 -30.24 -14.43 -14.04
C VAL A 728 -29.05 -13.60 -13.57
N VAL A 729 -27.95 -13.60 -14.33
CA VAL A 729 -26.77 -12.81 -13.98
C VAL A 729 -27.03 -11.31 -14.08
N PHE A 730 -27.79 -10.86 -15.08
CA PHE A 730 -28.18 -9.45 -15.21
C PHE A 730 -28.99 -8.98 -14.00
N VAL A 731 -30.07 -9.70 -13.66
CA VAL A 731 -30.94 -9.37 -12.52
C VAL A 731 -30.15 -9.40 -11.21
N TRP A 732 -29.32 -10.43 -11.02
CA TRP A 732 -28.48 -10.52 -9.83
C TRP A 732 -27.48 -9.37 -9.74
N SER A 733 -26.84 -9.00 -10.86
CA SER A 733 -25.83 -7.94 -10.88
C SER A 733 -26.40 -6.54 -10.71
N VAL A 734 -27.66 -6.32 -11.10
CA VAL A 734 -28.40 -5.08 -10.82
C VAL A 734 -28.88 -5.05 -9.36
N ALA A 735 -29.39 -6.17 -8.84
CA ALA A 735 -29.94 -6.25 -7.48
C ALA A 735 -28.85 -6.16 -6.40
N VAL A 736 -27.70 -6.78 -6.64
CA VAL A 736 -26.55 -6.80 -5.74
C VAL A 736 -25.33 -6.46 -6.57
N PRO A 737 -24.87 -5.21 -6.65
CA PRO A 737 -23.65 -4.85 -7.37
C PRO A 737 -22.38 -5.21 -6.57
N PRO A 738 -21.21 -5.35 -7.23
CA PRO A 738 -19.95 -5.60 -6.55
C PRO A 738 -19.52 -4.39 -5.69
N THR A 739 -18.85 -4.65 -4.56
CA THR A 739 -18.38 -3.61 -3.63
C THR A 739 -16.86 -3.66 -3.49
N HIS A 740 -16.23 -2.49 -3.34
CA HIS A 740 -14.81 -2.39 -2.99
C HIS A 740 -14.61 -2.47 -1.47
N SER A 741 -13.41 -2.87 -1.05
CA SER A 741 -12.97 -2.78 0.34
C SER A 741 -11.50 -2.43 0.44
N ALA A 742 -11.10 -1.82 1.55
CA ALA A 742 -9.71 -1.56 1.86
C ALA A 742 -9.41 -2.04 3.28
N SER A 743 -8.20 -2.56 3.48
CA SER A 743 -7.67 -2.90 4.79
C SER A 743 -6.31 -2.27 4.98
N ILE A 744 -6.08 -1.63 6.13
CA ILE A 744 -4.79 -1.15 6.58
C ILE A 744 -4.33 -2.09 7.70
N ALA A 745 -3.43 -2.99 7.36
CA ALA A 745 -2.84 -3.93 8.29
C ALA A 745 -1.38 -4.14 7.89
N ARG A 746 -0.47 -3.68 8.76
CA ARG A 746 0.97 -3.76 8.54
C ARG A 746 1.46 -5.18 8.88
N SER A 747 2.11 -5.81 7.90
CA SER A 747 2.87 -7.05 8.06
C SER A 747 4.28 -6.79 7.58
N CYS A 748 5.27 -6.91 8.47
CA CYS A 748 6.65 -6.60 8.16
C CYS A 748 7.60 -7.74 8.48
N THR A 749 8.67 -7.80 7.70
CA THR A 749 9.84 -8.65 7.91
C THR A 749 11.04 -7.75 8.17
N ILE A 750 11.76 -8.01 9.26
CA ILE A 750 13.02 -7.31 9.55
C ILE A 750 14.11 -7.99 8.72
N VAL A 751 14.79 -7.21 7.86
CA VAL A 751 15.89 -7.72 7.03
C VAL A 751 17.18 -7.73 7.85
N ALA A 752 17.44 -6.64 8.58
CA ALA A 752 18.53 -6.53 9.52
C ALA A 752 18.07 -5.71 10.73
N VAL A 753 18.25 -6.27 11.92
CA VAL A 753 17.85 -5.62 13.17
C VAL A 753 18.58 -4.28 13.30
N ASP A 754 17.83 -3.23 13.62
CA ASP A 754 18.35 -1.87 13.77
C ASP A 754 19.01 -1.30 12.50
N PHE A 755 18.55 -1.74 11.32
CA PHE A 755 19.06 -1.27 10.03
C PHE A 755 18.02 -1.20 8.90
N ASP A 756 17.32 -2.28 8.56
CA ASP A 756 16.40 -2.30 7.41
C ASP A 756 15.15 -3.19 7.59
N VAL A 757 14.01 -2.75 7.07
CA VAL A 757 12.70 -3.43 7.17
C VAL A 757 11.92 -3.40 5.86
N VAL A 758 11.17 -4.47 5.60
CA VAL A 758 10.27 -4.57 4.45
C VAL A 758 8.86 -4.88 4.93
N CYS A 759 7.87 -4.12 4.45
CA CYS A 759 6.49 -4.15 4.93
C CYS A 759 5.47 -4.24 3.79
N THR A 760 4.37 -4.93 4.05
CA THR A 760 3.13 -4.85 3.27
C THR A 760 2.04 -4.30 4.18
N SER A 761 1.43 -3.18 3.80
CA SER A 761 0.69 -2.33 4.75
C SER A 761 -0.82 -2.40 4.62
N GLY A 762 -1.28 -2.99 3.53
CA GLY A 762 -2.69 -3.06 3.26
C GLY A 762 -3.00 -3.65 1.90
N ILE A 763 -4.28 -3.86 1.69
CA ILE A 763 -4.84 -4.41 0.46
C ILE A 763 -6.05 -3.54 0.10
N VAL A 764 -6.11 -3.06 -1.13
CA VAL A 764 -7.30 -2.44 -1.73
C VAL A 764 -7.91 -3.46 -2.68
N ARG A 765 -9.10 -3.95 -2.35
CA ARG A 765 -9.87 -4.87 -3.18
C ARG A 765 -10.85 -4.09 -4.04
N ILE A 766 -10.57 -4.05 -5.33
CA ILE A 766 -11.47 -3.47 -6.32
C ILE A 766 -12.41 -4.53 -6.87
N GLY A 767 -11.93 -5.77 -6.98
CA GLY A 767 -12.74 -6.92 -7.38
C GLY A 767 -13.11 -7.85 -6.23
N ASP A 768 -14.09 -8.70 -6.48
CA ASP A 768 -14.62 -9.69 -5.54
C ASP A 768 -14.46 -11.11 -6.10
N VAL A 769 -13.49 -11.85 -5.53
CA VAL A 769 -13.16 -13.24 -5.91
C VAL A 769 -14.31 -14.19 -5.60
N THR A 770 -15.07 -13.93 -4.54
CA THR A 770 -16.21 -14.78 -4.17
C THR A 770 -17.30 -14.66 -5.21
N ARG A 771 -17.61 -13.44 -5.64
CA ARG A 771 -18.56 -13.17 -6.71
C ARG A 771 -18.10 -13.72 -8.06
N PHE A 772 -16.82 -13.56 -8.41
CA PHE A 772 -16.23 -14.14 -9.61
C PHE A 772 -16.47 -15.66 -9.68
N THR A 773 -16.20 -16.36 -8.57
CA THR A 773 -16.40 -17.81 -8.47
C THR A 773 -17.88 -18.17 -8.52
N GLN A 774 -18.74 -17.45 -7.80
CA GLN A 774 -20.18 -17.71 -7.79
C GLN A 774 -20.81 -17.51 -9.17
N LEU A 775 -20.40 -16.50 -9.95
CA LEU A 775 -20.89 -16.28 -11.31
C LEU A 775 -20.55 -17.45 -12.23
N ILE A 776 -19.35 -18.02 -12.13
CA ILE A 776 -18.97 -19.23 -12.88
C ILE A 776 -19.85 -20.42 -12.47
N ILE A 777 -20.05 -20.61 -11.16
CA ILE A 777 -20.92 -21.68 -10.63
C ILE A 777 -22.35 -21.51 -11.13
N VAL A 778 -22.90 -20.30 -11.09
CA VAL A 778 -24.25 -20.00 -11.61
C VAL A 778 -24.35 -20.33 -13.10
N CYS A 779 -23.35 -19.99 -13.91
CA CYS A 779 -23.33 -20.34 -15.33
C CYS A 779 -23.41 -21.85 -15.54
N ALA A 780 -22.58 -22.63 -14.82
CA ALA A 780 -22.57 -24.08 -14.93
C ALA A 780 -23.88 -24.72 -14.41
N CYS A 781 -24.36 -24.30 -13.24
CA CYS A 781 -25.57 -24.83 -12.61
C CYS A 781 -26.83 -24.51 -13.40
N CYS A 782 -27.01 -23.28 -13.87
CA CYS A 782 -28.17 -22.90 -14.70
C CYS A 782 -28.16 -23.66 -16.04
N THR A 783 -26.99 -23.84 -16.66
CA THR A 783 -26.86 -24.65 -17.88
C THR A 783 -27.25 -26.10 -17.63
N LEU A 784 -26.78 -26.69 -16.52
CA LEU A 784 -27.14 -28.05 -16.11
C LEU A 784 -28.64 -28.18 -15.82
N LEU A 785 -29.25 -27.21 -15.12
CA LEU A 785 -30.69 -27.20 -14.85
C LEU A 785 -31.51 -27.14 -16.14
N CYS A 786 -31.11 -26.33 -17.12
CA CYS A 786 -31.77 -26.28 -18.43
C CYS A 786 -31.71 -27.65 -19.13
N PHE A 787 -30.55 -28.32 -19.08
CA PHE A 787 -30.42 -29.68 -19.60
C PHE A 787 -31.32 -30.68 -18.85
N LEU A 788 -31.34 -30.66 -17.51
CA LEU A 788 -32.17 -31.57 -16.71
C LEU A 788 -33.66 -31.36 -16.95
N VAL A 789 -34.11 -30.11 -17.09
CA VAL A 789 -35.50 -29.78 -17.44
C VAL A 789 -35.84 -30.37 -18.82
N GLU A 790 -34.99 -30.17 -19.82
CA GLU A 790 -35.22 -30.75 -21.16
C GLU A 790 -35.18 -32.28 -21.15
N HIS A 791 -34.30 -32.88 -20.35
CA HIS A 791 -34.22 -34.32 -20.18
C HIS A 791 -35.50 -34.90 -19.54
N CYS A 792 -35.99 -34.28 -18.46
CA CYS A 792 -37.20 -34.72 -17.77
C CYS A 792 -38.50 -34.45 -18.55
N ARG A 793 -38.54 -33.42 -19.40
CA ARG A 793 -39.70 -33.11 -20.25
C ARG A 793 -39.94 -34.18 -21.32
N HIS A 794 -38.88 -34.83 -21.79
CA HIS A 794 -38.96 -35.84 -22.85
C HIS A 794 -39.03 -37.25 -22.25
N ARG A 795 -40.25 -37.84 -22.21
CA ARG A 795 -40.47 -39.23 -21.75
C ARG A 795 -39.74 -40.29 -22.60
N MET A 796 -39.39 -39.96 -23.83
CA MET A 796 -38.54 -40.76 -24.71
C MET A 796 -37.43 -39.85 -25.24
N PRO A 797 -36.18 -40.33 -25.37
CA PRO A 797 -35.09 -39.53 -25.92
C PRO A 797 -35.43 -39.05 -27.33
N PRO A 798 -34.99 -37.83 -27.72
CA PRO A 798 -35.22 -37.34 -29.08
C PRO A 798 -34.66 -38.34 -30.10
N PRO A 799 -35.28 -38.47 -31.29
CA PRO A 799 -34.89 -39.46 -32.27
C PRO A 799 -33.43 -39.30 -32.67
N LYS A 800 -32.68 -40.41 -32.75
CA LYS A 800 -31.32 -40.42 -33.29
C LYS A 800 -31.39 -40.16 -34.80
N LEU A 801 -31.10 -38.93 -35.21
CA LEU A 801 -31.04 -38.55 -36.63
C LEU A 801 -29.80 -39.16 -37.30
N LYS A 802 -29.90 -39.47 -38.60
CA LYS A 802 -28.78 -39.96 -39.41
C LYS A 802 -27.76 -38.83 -39.57
N LEU A 803 -26.46 -39.15 -39.39
CA LEU A 803 -25.38 -38.18 -39.57
C LEU A 803 -25.49 -37.53 -40.95
N VAL A 804 -25.59 -36.20 -40.97
CA VAL A 804 -25.74 -35.41 -42.20
C VAL A 804 -24.43 -35.34 -42.99
N SER A 805 -23.30 -34.95 -42.35
CA SER A 805 -21.95 -34.97 -42.91
C SER A 805 -20.87 -34.61 -41.86
N PHE A 806 -19.63 -35.08 -42.04
CA PHE A 806 -18.42 -34.68 -41.31
C PHE A 806 -17.90 -33.28 -41.68
N LEU A 807 -18.41 -32.67 -42.76
CA LEU A 807 -18.06 -31.28 -43.14
C LEU A 807 -18.62 -30.24 -42.15
N ILE A 808 -19.66 -30.60 -41.40
CA ILE A 808 -20.29 -29.75 -40.38
C ILE A 808 -19.59 -29.93 -39.03
N TYR A 809 -19.28 -28.81 -38.38
CA TYR A 809 -18.72 -28.80 -37.01
C TYR A 809 -19.67 -29.45 -35.99
N SER A 810 -19.14 -30.08 -34.94
CA SER A 810 -19.92 -30.83 -33.95
C SER A 810 -21.04 -30.03 -33.27
N ALA A 811 -20.81 -28.77 -32.88
CA ALA A 811 -21.87 -27.93 -32.31
C ALA A 811 -22.93 -27.56 -33.35
N ALA A 812 -22.51 -27.30 -34.60
CA ALA A 812 -23.42 -26.99 -35.69
C ALA A 812 -24.28 -28.20 -36.09
N LYS A 813 -23.74 -29.42 -35.94
CA LYS A 813 -24.50 -30.65 -36.16
C LYS A 813 -25.77 -30.66 -35.30
N HIS A 814 -25.63 -30.51 -33.98
CA HIS A 814 -26.79 -30.60 -33.10
C HIS A 814 -27.84 -29.52 -33.38
N GLU A 815 -27.42 -28.28 -33.69
CA GLU A 815 -28.33 -27.15 -33.97
C GLU A 815 -28.99 -27.22 -35.36
N PHE A 816 -28.29 -27.72 -36.39
CA PHE A 816 -28.77 -27.64 -37.78
C PHE A 816 -29.43 -28.94 -38.27
N GLU A 817 -29.08 -30.09 -37.69
CA GLU A 817 -29.43 -31.42 -38.19
C GLU A 817 -30.96 -31.60 -38.32
N GLN A 818 -31.75 -31.20 -37.33
CA GLN A 818 -33.21 -31.34 -37.40
C GLN A 818 -33.84 -30.57 -38.58
N ASN A 819 -33.43 -29.33 -38.82
CA ASN A 819 -33.97 -28.52 -39.93
C ASN A 819 -33.43 -28.98 -41.29
N ILE A 820 -32.19 -29.46 -41.36
CA ILE A 820 -31.62 -30.01 -42.58
C ILE A 820 -32.40 -31.28 -43.01
N HIS A 821 -32.67 -32.19 -42.06
CA HIS A 821 -33.48 -33.38 -42.32
C HIS A 821 -34.91 -33.06 -42.78
N LEU A 822 -35.53 -32.00 -42.25
CA LEU A 822 -36.92 -31.66 -42.58
C LEU A 822 -37.07 -30.83 -43.86
N HIS A 823 -36.14 -29.92 -44.14
CA HIS A 823 -36.32 -28.88 -45.16
C HIS A 823 -35.28 -28.88 -46.27
N TRP A 824 -34.14 -29.56 -46.09
CA TRP A 824 -32.99 -29.50 -46.98
C TRP A 824 -32.51 -30.87 -47.49
N GLU A 825 -33.37 -31.88 -47.49
CA GLU A 825 -33.16 -33.15 -48.17
C GLU A 825 -33.77 -33.15 -49.58
N HIS A 826 -33.03 -33.66 -50.56
CA HIS A 826 -33.55 -33.95 -51.90
C HIS A 826 -32.90 -35.20 -52.48
N ASN A 827 -33.72 -36.17 -52.89
CA ASN A 827 -33.28 -37.44 -53.50
C ASN A 827 -32.19 -38.19 -52.68
N GLY A 828 -32.28 -38.16 -51.35
CA GLY A 828 -31.33 -38.82 -50.44
C GLY A 828 -30.00 -38.10 -50.23
N VAL A 829 -29.83 -36.88 -50.77
CA VAL A 829 -28.68 -35.99 -50.54
C VAL A 829 -29.12 -34.81 -49.67
N TYR A 830 -28.34 -34.51 -48.64
CA TYR A 830 -28.56 -33.35 -47.78
C TYR A 830 -27.83 -32.12 -48.31
N TYR A 831 -28.47 -30.96 -48.18
CA TYR A 831 -27.93 -29.68 -48.60
C TYR A 831 -27.86 -28.71 -47.42
N ILE A 832 -26.92 -27.76 -47.48
CA ILE A 832 -26.83 -26.63 -46.54
C ILE A 832 -26.78 -25.32 -47.31
N ASP A 833 -27.49 -24.30 -46.85
CA ASP A 833 -27.41 -22.98 -47.47
C ASP A 833 -26.04 -22.33 -47.24
N LYS A 834 -25.59 -21.46 -48.15
CA LYS A 834 -24.25 -20.82 -48.10
C LYS A 834 -24.00 -20.03 -46.83
N ALA A 835 -25.03 -19.44 -46.22
CA ALA A 835 -24.90 -18.68 -44.97
C ALA A 835 -24.66 -19.62 -43.77
N SER A 836 -25.47 -20.67 -43.61
CA SER A 836 -25.29 -21.70 -42.57
C SER A 836 -23.97 -22.45 -42.76
N ALA A 837 -23.57 -22.70 -44.01
CA ALA A 837 -22.29 -23.30 -44.34
C ALA A 837 -21.11 -22.46 -43.87
N THR A 838 -21.18 -21.13 -44.08
CA THR A 838 -20.16 -20.19 -43.61
C THR A 838 -20.03 -20.20 -42.09
N LEU A 839 -21.14 -20.27 -41.35
CA LEU A 839 -21.10 -20.43 -39.89
C LEU A 839 -20.34 -21.70 -39.49
N SER A 840 -20.59 -22.80 -40.19
CA SER A 840 -19.91 -24.08 -39.99
C SER A 840 -18.46 -24.14 -40.53
N GLY A 841 -17.96 -23.06 -41.13
CA GLY A 841 -16.59 -22.92 -41.61
C GLY A 841 -16.35 -23.29 -43.08
N LEU A 842 -17.41 -23.38 -43.88
CA LEU A 842 -17.33 -23.70 -45.31
C LEU A 842 -17.56 -22.43 -46.12
N LEU A 843 -16.55 -21.98 -46.86
CA LEU A 843 -16.63 -20.84 -47.77
C LEU A 843 -16.78 -21.33 -49.21
N THR A 844 -17.65 -20.70 -49.99
CA THR A 844 -17.89 -21.10 -51.38
C THR A 844 -17.56 -20.01 -52.38
N LEU A 845 -16.82 -20.37 -53.42
CA LEU A 845 -16.54 -19.51 -54.57
C LEU A 845 -16.95 -20.24 -55.85
N GLU A 846 -17.75 -19.59 -56.69
CA GLU A 846 -18.10 -20.09 -58.02
C GLU A 846 -17.18 -19.43 -59.03
N TYR A 847 -16.36 -20.23 -59.71
CA TYR A 847 -15.39 -19.75 -60.70
C TYR A 847 -15.21 -20.81 -61.79
N ASP A 848 -15.27 -20.37 -63.06
CA ASP A 848 -15.01 -21.21 -64.25
C ASP A 848 -15.73 -22.56 -64.27
N ASN A 849 -17.08 -22.55 -64.19
CA ASN A 849 -17.92 -23.75 -64.19
C ASN A 849 -17.56 -24.81 -63.11
N ALA A 850 -16.93 -24.38 -62.02
CA ALA A 850 -16.73 -25.17 -60.81
C ALA A 850 -17.12 -24.36 -59.56
N ARG A 851 -17.62 -25.07 -58.54
CA ARG A 851 -17.85 -24.53 -57.20
C ARG A 851 -16.75 -25.02 -56.27
N TYR A 852 -15.91 -24.10 -55.83
CA TYR A 852 -14.86 -24.36 -54.85
C TYR A 852 -15.42 -24.18 -53.43
N ILE A 853 -15.20 -25.16 -52.57
CA ILE A 853 -15.57 -25.15 -51.15
C ILE A 853 -14.28 -25.19 -50.34
N PHE A 854 -13.96 -24.10 -49.66
CA PHE A 854 -12.85 -24.03 -48.72
C PHE A 854 -13.35 -24.32 -47.31
N ASP A 855 -12.84 -25.38 -46.69
CA ASP A 855 -13.10 -25.71 -45.29
C ASP A 855 -11.99 -25.15 -44.41
N ILE A 856 -12.32 -24.11 -43.64
CA ILE A 856 -11.36 -23.45 -42.75
C ILE A 856 -10.89 -24.36 -41.60
N LYS A 857 -11.70 -25.37 -41.23
CA LYS A 857 -11.37 -26.28 -40.12
C LYS A 857 -10.21 -27.19 -40.50
N THR A 858 -10.19 -27.65 -41.74
CA THR A 858 -9.18 -28.57 -42.28
C THR A 858 -8.14 -27.88 -43.17
N TRP A 859 -8.34 -26.61 -43.51
CA TRP A 859 -7.56 -25.85 -44.48
C TRP A 859 -7.48 -26.52 -45.86
N ARG A 860 -8.59 -27.12 -46.32
CA ARG A 860 -8.68 -27.83 -47.61
C ARG A 860 -9.68 -27.15 -48.55
N VAL A 861 -9.40 -27.22 -49.85
CA VAL A 861 -10.30 -26.79 -50.92
C VAL A 861 -10.83 -28.02 -51.65
N TYR A 862 -12.15 -28.12 -51.78
CA TYR A 862 -12.85 -29.12 -52.58
C TYR A 862 -13.43 -28.44 -53.82
N ALA A 863 -13.41 -29.09 -54.97
CA ALA A 863 -13.99 -28.54 -56.21
C ALA A 863 -15.12 -29.46 -56.70
N LEU A 864 -16.29 -28.89 -56.94
CA LEU A 864 -17.45 -29.57 -57.50
C LEU A 864 -17.71 -29.04 -58.91
N SER A 865 -17.83 -29.93 -59.90
CA SER A 865 -18.13 -29.55 -61.28
C SER A 865 -19.60 -29.15 -61.43
N THR A 866 -19.89 -27.99 -62.03
CA THR A 866 -21.27 -27.51 -62.20
C THR A 866 -22.06 -28.33 -63.24
N GLN A 867 -21.39 -29.14 -64.06
CA GLN A 867 -22.02 -30.06 -65.04
C GLN A 867 -22.76 -31.24 -64.40
N GLU A 868 -22.37 -31.66 -63.18
CA GLU A 868 -23.04 -32.75 -62.46
C GLU A 868 -24.33 -32.28 -61.76
N MET A 869 -24.46 -30.97 -61.51
CA MET A 869 -25.62 -30.36 -60.84
C MET A 869 -26.71 -29.89 -61.82
N SER A 870 -26.41 -29.60 -63.08
CA SER A 870 -27.41 -29.12 -64.05
C SER A 870 -28.38 -30.19 -64.57
N ALA A 871 -28.12 -31.47 -64.27
CA ALA A 871 -28.94 -32.61 -64.70
C ALA A 871 -30.18 -32.92 -63.82
N LEU A 872 -30.36 -32.21 -62.71
CA LEU A 872 -31.44 -32.44 -61.73
C LEU A 872 -32.41 -31.25 -61.65
N ASP A 873 -33.71 -31.52 -61.67
CA ASP A 873 -34.78 -30.52 -61.61
C ASP A 873 -34.90 -29.95 -60.18
N PHE A 874 -34.03 -29.00 -59.83
CA PHE A 874 -33.90 -28.53 -58.45
C PHE A 874 -34.96 -27.49 -58.05
N PRO A 875 -35.58 -27.64 -56.86
CA PRO A 875 -36.35 -26.58 -56.20
C PRO A 875 -35.53 -25.28 -56.08
N LEU A 876 -36.18 -24.12 -56.27
CA LEU A 876 -35.55 -22.78 -56.23
C LEU A 876 -34.64 -22.54 -55.01
N ARG A 877 -34.97 -23.11 -53.85
CA ARG A 877 -34.19 -23.01 -52.60
C ARG A 877 -32.86 -23.78 -52.62
N LEU A 878 -32.73 -24.85 -53.42
CA LEU A 878 -31.54 -25.71 -53.46
C LEU A 878 -30.51 -25.29 -54.51
N ARG A 879 -30.89 -24.42 -55.46
CA ARG A 879 -29.97 -23.93 -56.52
C ARG A 879 -28.73 -23.23 -55.98
N HIS A 880 -28.87 -22.56 -54.83
CA HIS A 880 -27.78 -21.84 -54.16
C HIS A 880 -27.20 -22.62 -52.98
N ALA A 881 -27.68 -23.84 -52.70
CA ALA A 881 -27.24 -24.65 -51.57
C ALA A 881 -26.03 -25.53 -51.93
N ILE A 882 -25.31 -25.96 -50.91
CA ILE A 882 -24.13 -26.80 -51.01
C ILE A 882 -24.54 -28.25 -50.72
N PRO A 883 -24.28 -29.21 -51.63
CA PRO A 883 -24.48 -30.61 -51.34
C PRO A 883 -23.45 -31.08 -50.30
N LEU A 884 -23.91 -31.74 -49.25
CA LEU A 884 -23.07 -32.34 -48.22
C LEU A 884 -22.72 -33.78 -48.61
N VAL A 885 -21.92 -33.93 -49.67
CA VAL A 885 -21.46 -35.21 -50.19
C VAL A 885 -19.99 -35.38 -49.79
N GLU A 886 -19.66 -36.56 -49.27
CA GLU A 886 -18.31 -36.92 -48.80
C GLU A 886 -17.51 -37.69 -49.84
#